data_AF-A0A1T5PCS0-F1
#
_entry.id   AF-A0A1T5PCS0-F1
#
_cell.length_a   1.000
_cell.length_b   1.000
_cell.length_c   1.000
_cell.angle_alpha   90.00
_cell.angle_beta   90.00
_cell.angle_gamma   90.00
#
_symmetry.space_group_name_H-M   'P 1'
#
loop_
_entity.id
_entity.type
_entity.pdbx_description
1 polymer ?
#
loop_
_entity_poly.entity_id
_entity_poly.type
_entity_poly.pdbx_seq_one_letter_code
_entity_poly.pdbx_strand_id
1 'polypeptide(L)'
;MSKFIASFIVTALRSIPVFVFLLVCSGHLCFAGPRADTIPLYAVDSIVGKLMKDGSIPGLSVAIISGNTTVFRNYGFADLDKKTPVTPATLFQIGSCSKAFTALAALKLQQAGLLDLDANVRDYLPWFQVSYNGKPAQIKIRHLLHHTSGLPWKTISLIPESDSSNALEKTIRNISGVKLANKPGLYFEYATVNYDILAYIIALRSGGSFEDYLQKNVLDSLGLAQTTIGAPKDSTFMSAGYKIGFFRPRRYDAPVYRGNNAAGYIISDIRDMAKWLKLQMGLQSSNLYPLIAKTHEGDVTVPIHDMSSYGMGWQVSLMGDGAVYHGGLNPNYTSYVAFDPVEKNGVIVMANSNSGATRIIGASLLDLVSKEIRDREFTVADGNDKAYSIVCAALCIYLVVLLGFTGMVIYQIFTGTRRLEGANVRTVGRIVLSIVLALPFLYGFYMLPHALLGMSWQPVIVWSPVSFVAMVGLALLSLVTTYLAYFITLLFPQQNKYKRVIPKILLVSIVSGMSNMVLILLIVSAINSKVELQYLVFYFLLTVAVHMFGRKFVQSSLIDLSKGIGFELRIKVFEKIFSTSYQKFENMDRGRVYTSVNDDVDTIGNSSNMAITLVTSVFTAVVAFLYLATMVFWATLMTLILIIALATLYYFVSKSTNKYYEEARDTRNIFMRLTNGMIDGFKEISLQRKKKLEYYKDITDAADSYRQKISFAAMRFLYASLLGESMLILLLGTVAFIIPRLFTDTKSGTIMNFVIVLLYLIGPVNRLLTAAPSILQLRIAWNRIQQFLSEIPSNLDLHELCPPLEPEVMSIKAQGLKFAYNSQEGFQVGAIDLEVKSGEILFIIGGNGSGKSTLAKLLTGLYEPSEGTITINEKELKSCDLSEYYSAVFSPLYIFGKLYNIDTVSKKNEIEKYLRVLNLENIVGVLDNKYTTINLSGGQRKRLALLQCYLEDAPIYLFDEWAADQDPAYRNFFYRTLLPQMREAGKIVIAITHDDHYFDVADKILKMEHGKLEIYNDERSFTSLTMKIEKF
;
A
#
# COMPACT_ATOMS: atom_id res chain seq x y z
N MET A 1 19.61 -15.93 36.25
CA MET A 1 19.10 -15.03 35.18
C MET A 1 18.27 -13.85 35.73
N SER A 2 17.52 -13.97 36.83
CA SER A 2 16.82 -12.83 37.45
C SER A 2 17.79 -11.74 37.99
N LYS A 3 18.95 -12.12 38.52
CA LYS A 3 20.01 -11.17 38.93
C LYS A 3 20.64 -10.39 37.76
N PHE A 4 20.67 -10.97 36.57
CA PHE A 4 21.22 -10.28 35.37
C PHE A 4 20.19 -9.34 34.75
N ILE A 5 18.90 -9.71 34.79
CA ILE A 5 17.79 -8.84 34.35
C ILE A 5 17.57 -7.70 35.36
N ALA A 6 17.67 -7.98 36.67
CA ALA A 6 17.64 -6.93 37.69
C ALA A 6 18.86 -6.01 37.56
N SER A 7 20.06 -6.54 37.31
CA SER A 7 21.25 -5.73 37.04
C SER A 7 21.10 -4.92 35.75
N PHE A 8 20.58 -5.48 34.67
CA PHE A 8 20.42 -4.77 33.39
C PHE A 8 19.30 -3.72 33.45
N ILE A 9 18.20 -3.98 34.16
CA ILE A 9 17.13 -3.00 34.40
C ILE A 9 17.61 -1.90 35.35
N VAL A 10 18.38 -2.22 36.40
CA VAL A 10 18.99 -1.23 37.30
C VAL A 10 20.11 -0.45 36.61
N THR A 11 20.84 -1.06 35.67
CA THR A 11 21.91 -0.38 34.90
C THR A 11 21.33 0.45 33.75
N ALA A 12 20.26 0.00 33.10
CA ALA A 12 19.51 0.76 32.08
C ALA A 12 18.68 1.90 32.69
N LEU A 13 18.13 1.73 33.91
CA LEU A 13 17.49 2.82 34.66
C LEU A 13 18.50 3.77 35.31
N ARG A 14 19.71 3.32 35.66
CA ARG A 14 20.80 4.20 36.15
C ARG A 14 21.53 4.94 35.03
N SER A 15 21.31 4.60 33.76
CA SER A 15 21.83 5.35 32.61
C SER A 15 20.80 6.30 31.98
N ILE A 16 19.63 6.49 32.61
CA ILE A 16 18.58 7.46 32.24
C ILE A 16 18.40 8.55 33.32
N PRO A 17 19.49 9.10 33.89
CA PRO A 17 19.45 10.52 34.24
C PRO A 17 20.75 11.29 33.98
N VAL A 18 21.50 10.99 32.90
CA VAL A 18 22.71 11.78 32.54
C VAL A 18 22.59 12.50 31.18
N PHE A 19 21.51 12.29 30.42
CA PHE A 19 21.27 13.01 29.16
C PHE A 19 20.09 14.00 29.19
N VAL A 20 19.46 14.23 30.35
CA VAL A 20 18.29 15.11 30.50
C VAL A 20 18.49 16.23 31.55
N PHE A 21 19.65 16.33 32.22
CA PHE A 21 19.89 17.31 33.28
C PHE A 21 20.89 18.44 32.95
N LEU A 22 21.29 18.59 31.68
CA LEU A 22 22.22 19.65 31.22
C LEU A 22 21.66 20.45 30.03
N LEU A 23 20.38 20.81 30.08
CA LEU A 23 19.77 21.73 29.10
C LEU A 23 18.62 22.57 29.70
N VAL A 24 18.72 22.90 30.98
CA VAL A 24 17.88 23.91 31.64
C VAL A 24 18.77 24.77 32.51
N CYS A 25 19.44 25.74 31.90
CA CYS A 25 19.96 26.97 32.52
C CYS A 25 20.90 27.66 31.53
N SER A 26 20.32 28.32 30.51
CA SER A 26 20.96 29.47 29.86
C SER A 26 19.92 30.15 28.98
N GLY A 27 19.75 31.46 29.17
CA GLY A 27 19.10 32.30 28.17
C GLY A 27 17.93 33.18 28.60
N HIS A 28 17.88 33.67 29.85
CA HIS A 28 17.19 34.94 30.11
C HIS A 28 18.23 36.03 30.36
N LEU A 29 18.88 36.45 29.28
CA LEU A 29 19.52 37.77 29.21
C LEU A 29 18.48 38.73 28.65
N CYS A 30 17.84 39.45 29.57
CA CYS A 30 17.06 40.63 29.24
C CYS A 30 18.06 41.68 28.73
N PHE A 31 18.21 41.80 27.40
CA PHE A 31 18.89 42.93 26.80
C PHE A 31 17.92 44.12 26.85
N ALA A 32 18.15 45.02 27.80
CA ALA A 32 17.72 46.41 27.65
C ALA A 32 18.53 47.01 26.50
N GLY A 33 17.95 47.03 25.30
CA GLY A 33 18.53 47.70 24.14
C GLY A 33 18.53 49.22 24.32
N PRO A 34 19.57 49.92 23.85
CA PRO A 34 19.70 51.36 24.01
C PRO A 34 18.58 52.10 23.26
N ARG A 35 18.07 53.17 23.88
CA ARG A 35 17.28 54.22 23.25
C ARG A 35 18.11 54.88 22.14
N ALA A 36 17.73 54.66 20.88
CA ALA A 36 18.13 55.49 19.76
C ALA A 36 16.93 55.64 18.81
N ASP A 37 16.63 56.87 18.41
CA ASP A 37 15.53 57.24 17.49
C ASP A 37 15.83 56.87 16.02
N THR A 38 16.54 55.77 15.79
CA THR A 38 16.99 55.32 14.47
C THR A 38 16.38 53.97 14.14
N ILE A 39 15.77 53.86 12.95
CA ILE A 39 15.18 52.60 12.44
C ILE A 39 16.30 51.54 12.38
N PRO A 40 16.17 50.38 13.06
CA PRO A 40 17.22 49.36 13.10
C PRO A 40 17.30 48.61 11.76
N LEU A 41 18.06 49.16 10.82
CA LEU A 41 18.15 48.68 9.43
C LEU A 41 18.56 47.20 9.34
N TYR A 42 19.42 46.72 10.23
CA TYR A 42 19.80 45.30 10.32
C TYR A 42 18.60 44.40 10.63
N ALA A 43 17.70 44.82 11.53
CA ALA A 43 16.49 44.08 11.85
C ALA A 43 15.52 44.07 10.67
N VAL A 44 15.40 45.20 9.94
CA VAL A 44 14.61 45.30 8.70
C VAL A 44 15.13 44.30 7.66
N ASP A 45 16.43 44.32 7.36
CA ASP A 45 17.04 43.45 6.36
C ASP A 45 16.92 41.96 6.75
N SER A 46 17.03 41.63 8.04
CA SER A 46 16.84 40.27 8.56
C SER A 46 15.41 39.77 8.41
N ILE A 47 14.41 40.56 8.82
CA ILE A 47 12.98 40.22 8.71
C ILE A 47 12.60 40.03 7.23
N VAL A 48 12.96 41.00 6.38
CA VAL A 48 12.67 40.95 4.96
C VAL A 48 13.37 39.76 4.31
N GLY A 49 14.66 39.55 4.57
CA GLY A 49 15.42 38.45 4.00
C GLY A 49 14.86 37.06 4.33
N LYS A 50 14.46 36.83 5.61
CA LYS A 50 13.82 35.58 6.05
C LYS A 50 12.49 35.37 5.33
N LEU A 51 11.59 36.35 5.40
CA LEU A 51 10.23 36.21 4.88
C LEU A 51 10.16 36.22 3.34
N MET A 52 11.06 36.94 2.67
CA MET A 52 11.20 36.92 1.21
C MET A 52 11.61 35.53 0.73
N LYS A 53 12.51 34.86 1.44
CA LYS A 53 12.91 33.47 1.17
C LYS A 53 11.76 32.50 1.42
N ASP A 54 11.06 32.64 2.55
CA ASP A 54 9.94 31.75 2.91
C ASP A 54 8.75 31.89 1.95
N GLY A 55 8.44 33.11 1.51
CA GLY A 55 7.41 33.41 0.52
C GLY A 55 7.84 33.19 -0.94
N SER A 56 9.10 32.82 -1.20
CA SER A 56 9.65 32.71 -2.55
C SER A 56 9.45 33.97 -3.41
N ILE A 57 9.54 35.15 -2.79
CA ILE A 57 9.33 36.45 -3.44
C ILE A 57 10.60 36.80 -4.25
N PRO A 58 10.53 36.99 -5.58
CA PRO A 58 11.71 37.30 -6.40
C PRO A 58 12.28 38.69 -6.17
N GLY A 59 11.42 39.69 -6.02
CA GLY A 59 11.79 41.08 -5.81
C GLY A 59 10.72 41.83 -5.03
N LEU A 60 11.18 42.70 -4.12
CA LEU A 60 10.30 43.60 -3.39
C LEU A 60 10.93 44.96 -3.13
N SER A 61 10.07 45.96 -2.92
CA SER A 61 10.44 47.31 -2.51
C SER A 61 9.71 47.67 -1.22
N VAL A 62 10.43 48.34 -0.32
CA VAL A 62 9.97 48.73 1.02
C VAL A 62 10.24 50.21 1.24
N ALA A 63 9.25 50.90 1.80
CA ALA A 63 9.42 52.22 2.40
C ALA A 63 9.00 52.16 3.86
N ILE A 64 9.85 52.72 4.73
CA ILE A 64 9.56 52.91 6.16
C ILE A 64 9.62 54.40 6.44
N ILE A 65 8.58 54.94 7.03
CA ILE A 65 8.44 56.33 7.43
C ILE A 65 8.26 56.37 8.94
N SER A 66 9.06 57.18 9.63
CA SER A 66 8.92 57.44 11.06
C SER A 66 9.18 58.93 11.30
N GLY A 67 8.12 59.68 11.58
CA GLY A 67 8.15 61.13 11.57
C GLY A 67 8.64 61.67 10.21
N ASN A 68 9.67 62.51 10.22
CA ASN A 68 10.23 63.09 8.98
C ASN A 68 11.24 62.19 8.26
N THR A 69 11.64 61.07 8.86
CA THR A 69 12.63 60.16 8.27
C THR A 69 11.94 59.19 7.32
N THR A 70 12.54 58.98 6.14
CA THR A 70 12.06 57.98 5.17
C THR A 70 13.22 57.12 4.72
N VAL A 71 13.06 55.81 4.87
CA VAL A 71 14.03 54.80 4.48
C VAL A 71 13.44 53.98 3.36
N PHE A 72 14.16 53.91 2.24
CA PHE A 72 13.86 52.99 1.14
C PHE A 72 14.79 51.79 1.19
N ARG A 73 14.22 50.60 0.93
CA ARG A 73 14.96 49.36 0.76
C ARG A 73 14.39 48.57 -0.41
N ASN A 74 15.27 48.07 -1.27
CA ASN A 74 14.90 47.30 -2.45
C ASN A 74 15.67 46.00 -2.41
N TYR A 75 14.98 44.89 -2.65
CA TYR A 75 15.54 43.55 -2.52
C TYR A 75 15.22 42.72 -3.76
N GLY A 76 16.16 41.86 -4.15
CA GLY A 76 15.97 40.91 -5.23
C GLY A 76 15.86 41.56 -6.62
N PHE A 77 15.05 40.93 -7.47
CA PHE A 77 15.01 41.20 -8.91
C PHE A 77 13.61 41.62 -9.38
N ALA A 78 13.55 42.72 -10.12
CA ALA A 78 12.37 43.16 -10.86
C ALA A 78 12.04 42.17 -11.99
N ASP A 79 13.06 41.60 -12.64
CA ASP A 79 12.96 40.47 -13.57
C ASP A 79 14.04 39.44 -13.19
N LEU A 80 13.60 38.28 -12.68
CA LEU A 80 14.45 37.19 -12.20
C LEU A 80 15.24 36.52 -13.33
N ASP A 81 14.66 36.43 -14.54
CA ASP A 81 15.28 35.75 -15.68
C ASP A 81 16.41 36.62 -16.26
N LYS A 82 16.18 37.94 -16.34
CA LYS A 82 17.17 38.93 -16.77
C LYS A 82 18.11 39.39 -15.66
N LYS A 83 17.85 38.98 -14.42
CA LYS A 83 18.55 39.45 -13.20
C LYS A 83 18.56 40.97 -13.06
N THR A 84 17.48 41.64 -13.48
CA THR A 84 17.34 43.09 -13.34
C THR A 84 17.01 43.41 -11.87
N PRO A 85 17.83 44.20 -11.13
CA PRO A 85 17.59 44.46 -9.72
C PRO A 85 16.35 45.34 -9.51
N VAL A 86 15.68 45.17 -8.36
CA VAL A 86 14.65 46.13 -7.93
C VAL A 86 15.32 47.45 -7.56
N THR A 87 14.78 48.54 -8.08
CA THR A 87 15.21 49.92 -7.81
C THR A 87 14.03 50.74 -7.27
N PRO A 88 14.27 51.94 -6.68
CA PRO A 88 13.18 52.83 -6.28
C PRO A 88 12.24 53.27 -7.40
N ALA A 89 12.66 53.11 -8.67
CA ALA A 89 11.84 53.41 -9.84
C ALA A 89 11.06 52.20 -10.36
N THR A 90 11.29 51.01 -9.81
CA THR A 90 10.59 49.78 -10.25
C THR A 90 9.11 49.88 -9.93
N LEU A 91 8.28 49.61 -10.95
CA LEU A 91 6.83 49.67 -10.87
C LEU A 91 6.26 48.31 -10.47
N PHE A 92 5.28 48.35 -9.56
CA PHE A 92 4.53 47.18 -9.08
C PHE A 92 3.03 47.48 -9.16
N GLN A 93 2.20 46.45 -9.36
CA GLN A 93 0.77 46.57 -9.13
C GLN A 93 0.51 46.56 -7.62
N ILE A 94 -0.26 47.55 -7.13
CA ILE A 94 -0.55 47.67 -5.70
C ILE A 94 -1.82 46.94 -5.26
N GLY A 95 -2.46 46.18 -6.15
CA GLY A 95 -3.63 45.37 -5.82
C GLY A 95 -4.75 46.20 -5.18
N SER A 96 -5.42 45.60 -4.21
CA SER A 96 -6.53 46.23 -3.48
C SER A 96 -6.23 47.53 -2.73
N CYS A 97 -4.96 47.91 -2.53
CA CYS A 97 -4.63 49.25 -2.04
C CYS A 97 -5.09 50.36 -3.01
N SER A 98 -5.43 50.01 -4.26
CA SER A 98 -6.04 50.92 -5.24
C SER A 98 -7.36 51.53 -4.75
N LYS A 99 -8.11 50.83 -3.90
CA LYS A 99 -9.43 51.25 -3.40
C LYS A 99 -9.38 52.58 -2.63
N ALA A 100 -8.30 52.84 -1.89
CA ALA A 100 -8.13 54.10 -1.17
C ALA A 100 -8.08 55.32 -2.12
N PHE A 101 -7.48 55.17 -3.31
CA PHE A 101 -7.46 56.22 -4.33
C PHE A 101 -8.84 56.43 -4.95
N THR A 102 -9.55 55.35 -5.24
CA THR A 102 -10.92 55.39 -5.77
C THR A 102 -11.91 56.01 -4.78
N ALA A 103 -11.77 55.72 -3.49
CA ALA A 103 -12.55 56.37 -2.44
C ALA A 103 -12.29 57.87 -2.37
N LEU A 104 -11.03 58.30 -2.45
CA LEU A 104 -10.68 59.71 -2.50
C LEU A 104 -11.28 60.40 -3.74
N ALA A 105 -11.27 59.74 -4.90
CA ALA A 105 -11.94 60.23 -6.10
C ALA A 105 -13.45 60.41 -5.90
N ALA A 106 -14.12 59.47 -5.24
CA ALA A 106 -15.54 59.59 -4.90
C ALA A 106 -15.82 60.76 -3.95
N LEU A 107 -15.01 60.94 -2.90
CA LEU A 107 -15.14 62.06 -1.98
C LEU A 107 -14.90 63.41 -2.67
N LYS A 108 -13.97 63.48 -3.63
CA LYS A 108 -13.75 64.69 -4.42
C LYS A 108 -14.94 65.01 -5.34
N LEU A 109 -15.53 63.98 -5.93
CA LEU A 109 -16.75 64.12 -6.72
C LEU A 109 -17.96 64.55 -5.86
N GLN A 110 -18.03 64.06 -4.62
CA GLN A 110 -19.00 64.53 -3.62
C GLN A 110 -18.80 66.01 -3.28
N GLN A 111 -17.54 66.43 -3.03
CA GLN A 111 -17.22 67.83 -2.73
C GLN A 111 -17.63 68.76 -3.89
N ALA A 112 -17.57 68.29 -5.13
CA ALA A 112 -18.04 69.01 -6.32
C ALA A 112 -19.57 68.99 -6.50
N GLY A 113 -20.33 68.34 -5.60
CA GLY A 113 -21.79 68.23 -5.69
C GLY A 113 -22.30 67.23 -6.75
N LEU A 114 -21.40 66.42 -7.33
CA LEU A 114 -21.72 65.48 -8.42
C LEU A 114 -22.00 64.05 -7.95
N LEU A 115 -21.77 63.77 -6.67
CA LEU A 115 -22.04 62.48 -6.02
C LEU A 115 -22.60 62.69 -4.61
N ASP A 116 -23.65 61.96 -4.25
CA ASP A 116 -24.19 61.89 -2.90
C ASP A 116 -23.95 60.49 -2.31
N LEU A 117 -23.36 60.43 -1.12
CA LEU A 117 -23.05 59.18 -0.43
C LEU A 117 -24.31 58.48 0.12
N ASP A 118 -25.39 59.22 0.36
CA ASP A 118 -26.67 58.68 0.86
C ASP A 118 -27.65 58.27 -0.22
N ALA A 119 -27.43 58.73 -1.45
CA ALA A 119 -28.22 58.35 -2.60
C ALA A 119 -28.07 56.86 -2.92
N ASN A 120 -29.10 56.30 -3.55
CA ASN A 120 -29.08 54.91 -3.98
C ASN A 120 -28.24 54.77 -5.26
N VAL A 121 -27.54 53.66 -5.41
CA VAL A 121 -26.82 53.30 -6.65
C VAL A 121 -27.76 53.38 -7.87
N ARG A 122 -29.03 53.00 -7.69
CA ARG A 122 -30.06 53.03 -8.74
C ARG A 122 -30.38 54.44 -9.24
N ASP A 123 -30.16 55.48 -8.43
CA ASP A 123 -30.39 56.87 -8.81
C ASP A 123 -29.34 57.35 -9.86
N TYR A 124 -28.18 56.69 -9.88
CA TYR A 124 -27.13 56.88 -10.88
C TYR A 124 -27.21 55.86 -12.01
N LEU A 125 -27.64 54.63 -11.69
CA LEU A 125 -27.73 53.49 -12.59
C LEU A 125 -29.15 52.90 -12.57
N PRO A 126 -30.13 53.47 -13.29
CA PRO A 126 -31.55 53.06 -13.19
C PRO A 126 -31.81 51.58 -13.52
N TRP A 127 -30.95 50.99 -14.33
CA TRP A 127 -30.97 49.58 -14.75
C TRP A 127 -30.29 48.62 -13.77
N PHE A 128 -29.55 49.12 -12.78
CA PHE A 128 -28.87 48.28 -11.79
C PHE A 128 -29.88 47.77 -10.76
N GLN A 129 -30.01 46.45 -10.64
CA GLN A 129 -30.94 45.82 -9.71
C GLN A 129 -30.25 44.71 -8.94
N VAL A 130 -30.59 44.57 -7.66
CA VAL A 130 -30.11 43.47 -6.80
C VAL A 130 -31.27 43.00 -5.92
N SER A 131 -31.17 41.78 -5.40
CA SER A 131 -32.21 41.23 -4.54
C SER A 131 -31.65 40.64 -3.24
N TYR A 132 -32.40 40.76 -2.16
CA TYR A 132 -32.12 40.11 -0.88
C TYR A 132 -33.38 39.38 -0.42
N ASN A 133 -33.27 38.09 -0.08
CA ASN A 133 -34.41 37.21 0.25
C ASN A 133 -35.55 37.26 -0.79
N GLY A 134 -35.18 37.31 -2.08
CA GLY A 134 -36.14 37.33 -3.20
C GLY A 134 -36.86 38.67 -3.42
N LYS A 135 -36.56 39.71 -2.63
CA LYS A 135 -37.13 41.05 -2.78
C LYS A 135 -36.08 42.03 -3.34
N PRO A 136 -36.46 43.04 -4.14
CA PRO A 136 -35.55 44.10 -4.57
C PRO A 136 -34.90 44.79 -3.37
N ALA A 137 -33.58 44.98 -3.43
CA ALA A 137 -32.81 45.65 -2.40
C ALA A 137 -32.17 46.93 -2.95
N GLN A 138 -31.96 47.92 -2.07
CA GLN A 138 -31.31 49.17 -2.41
C GLN A 138 -29.93 49.25 -1.73
N ILE A 139 -28.93 49.60 -2.52
CA ILE A 139 -27.56 49.83 -2.06
C ILE A 139 -27.31 51.34 -2.15
N LYS A 140 -26.87 51.95 -1.05
CA LYS A 140 -26.39 53.33 -1.02
C LYS A 140 -24.93 53.41 -1.42
N ILE A 141 -24.48 54.55 -1.94
CA ILE A 141 -23.08 54.77 -2.30
C ILE A 141 -22.15 54.54 -1.09
N ARG A 142 -22.53 54.98 0.12
CA ARG A 142 -21.78 54.71 1.35
C ARG A 142 -21.61 53.21 1.65
N HIS A 143 -22.55 52.36 1.27
CA HIS A 143 -22.42 50.92 1.49
C HIS A 143 -21.32 50.30 0.62
N LEU A 144 -21.08 50.87 -0.57
CA LEU A 144 -20.00 50.42 -1.46
C LEU A 144 -18.63 50.73 -0.82
N LEU A 145 -18.46 51.96 -0.33
CA LEU A 145 -17.21 52.45 0.29
C LEU A 145 -16.81 51.69 1.56
N HIS A 146 -17.77 51.17 2.32
CA HIS A 146 -17.51 50.47 3.59
C HIS A 146 -17.61 48.94 3.48
N HIS A 147 -17.79 48.39 2.29
CA HIS A 147 -18.07 46.95 2.09
C HIS A 147 -19.29 46.44 2.88
N THR A 148 -20.32 47.28 3.04
CA THR A 148 -21.58 46.93 3.71
C THR A 148 -22.74 46.79 2.72
N SER A 149 -22.45 46.64 1.42
CA SER A 149 -23.45 46.51 0.34
C SER A 149 -24.20 45.18 0.35
N GLY A 150 -23.66 44.15 1.01
CA GLY A 150 -24.18 42.79 0.97
C GLY A 150 -23.84 42.02 -0.32
N LEU A 151 -23.09 42.62 -1.25
CA LEU A 151 -22.60 41.92 -2.44
C LEU A 151 -21.64 40.80 -2.01
N PRO A 152 -21.84 39.55 -2.46
CA PRO A 152 -20.97 38.44 -2.06
C PRO A 152 -19.55 38.57 -2.63
N TRP A 153 -18.52 38.15 -1.89
CA TRP A 153 -17.14 38.11 -2.38
C TRP A 153 -16.97 37.38 -3.74
N LYS A 154 -17.72 36.29 -3.96
CA LYS A 154 -17.69 35.47 -5.18
C LYS A 154 -18.03 36.23 -6.48
N THR A 155 -18.61 37.43 -6.38
CA THR A 155 -18.88 38.31 -7.54
C THR A 155 -17.60 38.69 -8.31
N ILE A 156 -16.42 38.58 -7.69
CA ILE A 156 -15.14 38.73 -8.37
C ILE A 156 -14.97 37.80 -9.59
N SER A 157 -15.63 36.64 -9.58
CA SER A 157 -15.60 35.68 -10.71
C SER A 157 -16.43 36.12 -11.92
N LEU A 158 -17.26 37.16 -11.78
CA LEU A 158 -18.10 37.71 -12.85
C LEU A 158 -17.42 38.86 -13.62
N ILE A 159 -16.24 39.28 -13.17
CA ILE A 159 -15.41 40.29 -13.85
C ILE A 159 -14.84 39.65 -15.12
N PRO A 160 -15.18 40.14 -16.32
CA PRO A 160 -14.69 39.56 -17.55
C PRO A 160 -13.21 39.87 -17.76
N GLU A 161 -12.47 38.89 -18.27
CA GLU A 161 -11.14 39.11 -18.86
C GLU A 161 -11.29 39.99 -20.11
N SER A 162 -10.84 41.24 -20.03
CA SER A 162 -10.97 42.21 -21.11
C SER A 162 -10.13 43.46 -20.86
N ASP A 163 -9.53 43.98 -21.92
CA ASP A 163 -8.89 45.31 -21.97
C ASP A 163 -9.72 46.37 -22.73
N SER A 164 -10.94 46.00 -23.15
CA SER A 164 -11.82 46.89 -23.90
C SER A 164 -12.28 48.09 -23.05
N SER A 165 -12.51 49.24 -23.70
CA SER A 165 -12.96 50.46 -23.02
C SER A 165 -14.31 50.31 -22.32
N ASN A 166 -15.16 49.36 -22.75
CA ASN A 166 -16.44 49.04 -22.11
C ASN A 166 -16.35 47.91 -21.06
N ALA A 167 -15.15 47.47 -20.68
CA ALA A 167 -14.96 46.39 -19.70
C ALA A 167 -15.58 46.73 -18.34
N LEU A 168 -15.44 47.97 -17.87
CA LEU A 168 -16.03 48.42 -16.60
C LEU A 168 -17.57 48.32 -16.63
N GLU A 169 -18.21 48.81 -17.70
CA GLU A 169 -19.67 48.69 -17.86
C GLU A 169 -20.11 47.22 -17.89
N LYS A 170 -19.40 46.37 -18.63
CA LYS A 170 -19.69 44.93 -18.70
C LYS A 170 -19.60 44.28 -17.32
N THR A 171 -18.60 44.63 -16.49
CA THR A 171 -18.51 44.17 -15.11
C THR A 171 -19.79 44.50 -14.34
N ILE A 172 -20.27 45.75 -14.42
CA ILE A 172 -21.46 46.18 -13.66
C ILE A 172 -22.74 45.52 -14.18
N ARG A 173 -22.83 45.30 -15.49
CA ARG A 173 -23.95 44.56 -16.09
C ARG A 173 -23.98 43.09 -15.65
N ASN A 174 -22.82 42.43 -15.57
CA ASN A 174 -22.72 41.03 -15.15
C ASN A 174 -23.12 40.80 -13.69
N ILE A 175 -22.93 41.80 -12.83
CA ILE A 175 -23.31 41.72 -11.40
C ILE A 175 -24.72 42.25 -11.12
N SER A 176 -25.38 42.87 -12.11
CA SER A 176 -26.80 43.24 -12.00
C SER A 176 -27.66 41.97 -11.98
N GLY A 177 -28.59 41.90 -11.02
CA GLY A 177 -29.44 40.73 -10.76
C GLY A 177 -28.90 39.76 -9.72
N VAL A 178 -27.69 39.98 -9.19
CA VAL A 178 -27.10 39.12 -8.15
C VAL A 178 -27.91 39.17 -6.86
N LYS A 179 -27.99 38.01 -6.18
CA LYS A 179 -28.55 37.89 -4.83
C LYS A 179 -27.50 38.31 -3.80
N LEU A 180 -27.87 39.25 -2.93
CA LEU A 180 -27.04 39.71 -1.83
C LEU A 180 -26.93 38.62 -0.76
N ALA A 181 -25.73 38.47 -0.18
CA ALA A 181 -25.49 37.57 0.95
C ALA A 181 -26.14 38.10 2.23
N ASN A 182 -26.08 39.43 2.42
CA ASN A 182 -26.56 40.12 3.60
C ASN A 182 -27.41 41.34 3.21
N LYS A 183 -28.25 41.80 4.14
CA LYS A 183 -29.00 43.05 3.95
C LYS A 183 -28.02 44.23 3.90
N PRO A 184 -28.13 45.16 2.93
CA PRO A 184 -27.26 46.33 2.86
C PRO A 184 -27.27 47.15 4.16
N GLY A 185 -26.09 47.54 4.63
CA GLY A 185 -25.87 48.36 5.82
C GLY A 185 -25.84 47.62 7.16
N LEU A 186 -26.03 46.29 7.19
CA LEU A 186 -26.06 45.54 8.46
C LEU A 186 -24.80 44.72 8.76
N TYR A 187 -24.06 44.29 7.75
CA TYR A 187 -22.88 43.43 7.92
C TYR A 187 -21.77 43.86 6.97
N PHE A 188 -20.53 43.71 7.43
CA PHE A 188 -19.36 43.78 6.57
C PHE A 188 -19.25 42.52 5.71
N GLU A 189 -19.12 42.69 4.40
CA GLU A 189 -18.89 41.63 3.42
C GLU A 189 -17.97 42.18 2.32
N TYR A 190 -16.70 41.74 2.32
CA TYR A 190 -15.71 42.24 1.37
C TYR A 190 -16.03 41.81 -0.06
N ALA A 191 -16.35 42.78 -0.92
CA ALA A 191 -16.59 42.56 -2.34
C ALA A 191 -15.90 43.63 -3.19
N THR A 192 -14.90 43.20 -3.95
CA THR A 192 -14.10 44.05 -4.84
C THR A 192 -14.96 44.89 -5.78
N VAL A 193 -16.03 44.30 -6.32
CA VAL A 193 -16.95 44.95 -7.27
C VAL A 193 -17.68 46.18 -6.73
N ASN A 194 -17.68 46.40 -5.41
CA ASN A 194 -18.21 47.63 -4.83
C ASN A 194 -17.52 48.87 -5.40
N TYR A 195 -16.20 48.78 -5.56
CA TYR A 195 -15.38 49.88 -6.07
C TYR A 195 -15.46 50.01 -7.60
N ASP A 196 -15.79 48.93 -8.30
CA ASP A 196 -16.05 48.97 -9.74
C ASP A 196 -17.37 49.70 -10.03
N ILE A 197 -18.42 49.45 -9.23
CA ILE A 197 -19.69 50.20 -9.32
C ILE A 197 -19.41 51.69 -9.08
N LEU A 198 -18.63 52.01 -8.05
CA LEU A 198 -18.28 53.38 -7.71
C LEU A 198 -17.50 54.06 -8.86
N ALA A 199 -16.53 53.37 -9.45
CA ALA A 199 -15.78 53.86 -10.59
C ALA A 199 -16.65 54.13 -11.81
N TYR A 200 -17.61 53.26 -12.10
CA TYR A 200 -18.54 53.48 -13.21
C TYR A 200 -19.43 54.70 -12.98
N ILE A 201 -19.89 54.93 -11.74
CA ILE A 201 -20.64 56.14 -11.38
C ILE A 201 -19.76 57.39 -11.52
N ILE A 202 -18.50 57.32 -11.09
CA ILE A 202 -17.53 58.42 -11.25
C ILE A 202 -17.33 58.75 -12.73
N ALA A 203 -17.16 57.75 -13.59
CA ALA A 203 -17.02 57.95 -15.05
C ALA A 203 -18.25 58.67 -15.63
N LEU A 204 -19.47 58.20 -15.29
CA LEU A 204 -20.71 58.80 -15.77
C LEU A 204 -20.89 60.26 -15.34
N ARG A 205 -20.55 60.59 -14.08
CA ARG A 205 -20.75 61.92 -13.51
C ARG A 205 -19.64 62.91 -13.83
N SER A 206 -18.44 62.42 -14.13
CA SER A 206 -17.31 63.26 -14.56
C SER A 206 -17.30 63.54 -16.07
N GLY A 207 -18.04 62.77 -16.88
CA GLY A 207 -18.12 62.95 -18.33
C GLY A 207 -16.92 62.41 -19.11
N GLY A 208 -16.10 61.53 -18.50
CA GLY A 208 -14.92 60.91 -19.10
C GLY A 208 -14.68 59.49 -18.59
N SER A 209 -13.51 58.90 -18.90
CA SER A 209 -13.15 57.61 -18.31
C SER A 209 -12.83 57.75 -16.82
N PHE A 210 -13.04 56.67 -16.05
CA PHE A 210 -12.66 56.66 -14.64
C PHE A 210 -11.15 56.85 -14.47
N GLU A 211 -10.36 56.21 -15.33
CA GLU A 211 -8.91 56.29 -15.32
C GLU A 211 -8.41 57.73 -15.52
N ASP A 212 -8.97 58.45 -16.50
CA ASP A 212 -8.61 59.86 -16.74
C ASP A 212 -9.01 60.76 -15.57
N TYR A 213 -10.20 60.53 -15.00
CA TYR A 213 -10.65 61.29 -13.84
C TYR A 213 -9.73 61.08 -12.65
N LEU A 214 -9.40 59.83 -12.33
CA LEU A 214 -8.53 59.47 -11.20
C LEU A 214 -7.11 60.02 -11.41
N GLN A 215 -6.56 59.88 -12.62
CA GLN A 215 -5.24 60.41 -12.97
C GLN A 215 -5.17 61.92 -12.74
N LYS A 216 -6.06 62.69 -13.38
CA LYS A 216 -6.02 64.16 -13.34
C LYS A 216 -6.39 64.73 -11.97
N ASN A 217 -7.43 64.17 -11.34
CA ASN A 217 -8.04 64.78 -10.17
C ASN A 217 -7.50 64.26 -8.83
N VAL A 218 -6.86 63.10 -8.82
CA VAL A 218 -6.27 62.54 -7.60
C VAL A 218 -4.76 62.41 -7.76
N LEU A 219 -4.28 61.62 -8.72
CA LEU A 219 -2.84 61.29 -8.82
C LEU A 219 -1.98 62.52 -9.15
N ASP A 220 -2.32 63.25 -10.21
CA ASP A 220 -1.58 64.44 -10.64
C ASP A 220 -1.69 65.57 -9.61
N SER A 221 -2.87 65.72 -8.99
CA SER A 221 -3.13 66.73 -7.93
C SER A 221 -2.31 66.47 -6.66
N LEU A 222 -2.00 65.20 -6.36
CA LEU A 222 -1.10 64.80 -5.27
C LEU A 222 0.37 64.77 -5.71
N GLY A 223 0.64 64.99 -7.00
CA GLY A 223 1.95 64.95 -7.63
C GLY A 223 2.60 63.56 -7.58
N LEU A 224 1.82 62.51 -7.85
CA LEU A 224 2.27 61.13 -7.96
C LEU A 224 2.55 60.82 -9.44
N ALA A 225 3.75 61.20 -9.92
CA ALA A 225 4.05 61.28 -11.36
C ALA A 225 4.30 59.92 -12.04
N GLN A 226 4.64 58.88 -11.27
CA GLN A 226 4.89 57.51 -11.69
C GLN A 226 3.71 56.58 -11.39
N THR A 227 2.74 57.01 -10.58
CA THR A 227 1.50 56.27 -10.35
C THR A 227 0.54 56.38 -11.54
N THR A 228 0.08 55.23 -12.04
CA THR A 228 -0.81 55.10 -13.21
C THR A 228 -1.84 53.99 -13.00
N ILE A 229 -2.84 53.89 -13.88
CA ILE A 229 -3.96 52.94 -13.73
C ILE A 229 -4.01 51.99 -14.95
N GLY A 230 -4.06 50.69 -14.69
CA GLY A 230 -4.17 49.63 -15.70
C GLY A 230 -2.87 49.33 -16.45
N ALA A 231 -2.17 50.36 -16.91
CA ALA A 231 -0.91 50.25 -17.65
C ALA A 231 0.13 51.28 -17.16
N PRO A 232 1.44 50.92 -17.14
CA PRO A 232 2.49 51.83 -16.73
C PRO A 232 2.72 52.91 -17.79
N LYS A 233 3.20 54.09 -17.36
CA LYS A 233 3.62 55.17 -18.27
C LYS A 233 4.84 54.78 -19.11
N ASP A 234 5.78 54.06 -18.52
CA ASP A 234 6.96 53.49 -19.17
C ASP A 234 7.10 52.02 -18.75
N SER A 235 6.89 51.12 -19.70
CA SER A 235 6.96 49.68 -19.47
C SER A 235 8.36 49.18 -19.12
N THR A 236 9.43 49.97 -19.36
CA THR A 236 10.81 49.56 -19.04
C THR A 236 11.05 49.41 -17.54
N PHE A 237 10.30 50.14 -16.71
CA PHE A 237 10.37 50.06 -15.26
C PHE A 237 9.41 49.04 -14.63
N MET A 238 8.53 48.42 -15.42
CA MET A 238 7.58 47.43 -14.93
C MET A 238 8.30 46.15 -14.50
N SER A 239 8.10 45.74 -13.25
CA SER A 239 8.59 44.44 -12.78
C SER A 239 7.83 43.28 -13.44
N ALA A 240 8.50 42.17 -13.72
CA ALA A 240 7.87 40.94 -14.17
C ALA A 240 7.07 40.30 -13.02
N GLY A 241 5.89 39.77 -13.30
CA GLY A 241 5.02 39.14 -12.30
C GLY A 241 5.32 37.65 -12.12
N TYR A 242 5.19 37.15 -10.87
CA TYR A 242 5.49 35.77 -10.53
C TYR A 242 4.40 35.10 -9.68
N LYS A 243 4.32 33.78 -9.81
CA LYS A 243 3.53 32.88 -8.95
C LYS A 243 4.38 31.74 -8.44
N ILE A 244 4.04 31.19 -7.28
CA ILE A 244 4.73 30.00 -6.79
C ILE A 244 4.30 28.75 -7.59
N GLY A 245 5.26 27.89 -7.89
CA GLY A 245 5.07 26.68 -8.67
C GLY A 245 6.24 25.72 -8.56
N PHE A 246 6.02 24.56 -7.95
CA PHE A 246 7.04 23.54 -7.74
C PHE A 246 8.21 24.05 -6.90
N PHE A 247 7.89 24.57 -5.71
CA PHE A 247 8.83 25.08 -4.70
C PHE A 247 9.62 26.33 -5.11
N ARG A 248 9.27 26.96 -6.25
CA ARG A 248 10.01 28.10 -6.82
C ARG A 248 9.05 29.13 -7.45
N PRO A 249 9.47 30.40 -7.55
CA PRO A 249 8.72 31.38 -8.32
C PRO A 249 8.79 31.04 -9.82
N ARG A 250 7.67 31.20 -10.50
CA ARG A 250 7.48 31.01 -11.93
C ARG A 250 6.92 32.29 -12.50
N ARG A 251 7.58 32.81 -13.55
CA ARG A 251 7.06 33.96 -14.30
C ARG A 251 5.66 33.61 -14.79
N TYR A 252 4.74 34.54 -14.63
CA TYR A 252 3.37 34.36 -15.06
C TYR A 252 2.82 35.71 -15.50
N ASP A 253 2.15 35.73 -16.63
CA ASP A 253 1.51 36.92 -17.19
C ASP A 253 0.01 36.82 -16.90
N ALA A 254 -0.49 37.72 -16.06
CA ALA A 254 -1.88 37.69 -15.64
C ALA A 254 -2.78 38.18 -16.77
N PRO A 255 -3.99 37.60 -16.92
CA PRO A 255 -5.00 38.19 -17.76
C PRO A 255 -5.35 39.62 -17.33
N VAL A 256 -5.72 40.46 -18.30
CA VAL A 256 -6.11 41.85 -18.05
C VAL A 256 -7.57 41.92 -17.63
N TYR A 257 -7.84 42.57 -16.49
CA TYR A 257 -9.17 42.80 -15.96
C TYR A 257 -9.43 44.30 -15.84
N ARG A 258 -9.49 45.02 -16.97
CA ARG A 258 -9.63 46.48 -16.99
C ARG A 258 -10.85 46.98 -16.22
N GLY A 259 -11.94 46.21 -16.24
CA GLY A 259 -13.15 46.52 -15.48
C GLY A 259 -12.99 46.50 -13.95
N ASN A 260 -11.83 46.06 -13.44
CA ASN A 260 -11.46 46.03 -12.02
C ASN A 260 -10.32 47.03 -11.69
N ASN A 261 -10.00 47.94 -12.60
CA ASN A 261 -8.89 48.90 -12.44
C ASN A 261 -9.00 49.71 -11.14
N ALA A 262 -10.21 50.15 -10.82
CA ALA A 262 -10.53 50.96 -9.65
C ALA A 262 -10.27 50.25 -8.32
N ALA A 263 -10.35 48.92 -8.32
CA ALA A 263 -10.21 48.13 -7.12
C ALA A 263 -8.87 47.42 -7.01
N GLY A 264 -8.08 47.27 -8.08
CA GLY A 264 -6.94 46.35 -8.07
C GLY A 264 -5.72 46.70 -8.93
N TYR A 265 -5.83 47.55 -9.95
CA TYR A 265 -4.78 47.68 -10.97
C TYR A 265 -4.16 49.07 -11.08
N ILE A 266 -4.02 49.78 -9.95
CA ILE A 266 -3.07 50.89 -9.88
C ILE A 266 -1.65 50.33 -9.86
N ILE A 267 -0.77 51.00 -10.60
CA ILE A 267 0.65 50.68 -10.72
C ILE A 267 1.44 51.86 -10.16
N SER A 268 2.42 51.61 -9.31
CA SER A 268 3.23 52.68 -8.72
C SER A 268 4.66 52.24 -8.41
N ASP A 269 5.55 53.21 -8.26
CA ASP A 269 6.86 53.04 -7.64
C ASP A 269 6.81 53.33 -6.14
N ILE A 270 7.88 52.96 -5.43
CA ILE A 270 7.94 53.09 -3.97
C ILE A 270 8.04 54.56 -3.50
N ARG A 271 8.53 55.46 -4.36
CA ARG A 271 8.73 56.88 -4.03
C ARG A 271 7.41 57.61 -4.01
N ASP A 272 6.57 57.39 -5.02
CA ASP A 272 5.21 57.92 -5.08
C ASP A 272 4.35 57.32 -3.98
N MET A 273 4.47 56.01 -3.71
CA MET A 273 3.76 55.39 -2.60
C MET A 273 4.19 55.97 -1.23
N ALA A 274 5.49 56.23 -1.02
CA ALA A 274 5.96 56.88 0.21
C ALA A 274 5.42 58.31 0.34
N LYS A 275 5.34 59.06 -0.77
CA LYS A 275 4.71 60.37 -0.80
C LYS A 275 3.22 60.28 -0.47
N TRP A 276 2.51 59.31 -1.04
CA TRP A 276 1.12 59.01 -0.72
C TRP A 276 0.94 58.74 0.78
N LEU A 277 1.79 57.91 1.39
CA LEU A 277 1.69 57.59 2.82
C LEU A 277 2.02 58.78 3.72
N LYS A 278 2.94 59.67 3.33
CA LYS A 278 3.17 60.95 4.03
C LYS A 278 1.95 61.86 3.99
N LEU A 279 1.25 61.92 2.86
CA LEU A 279 0.01 62.66 2.71
C LEU A 279 -1.10 62.06 3.59
N GLN A 280 -1.19 60.73 3.67
CA GLN A 280 -2.10 60.02 4.57
C GLN A 280 -1.88 60.40 6.05
N MET A 281 -0.62 60.47 6.48
CA MET A 281 -0.27 60.84 7.85
C MET A 281 -0.23 62.38 8.08
N GLY A 282 -0.52 63.21 7.08
CA GLY A 282 -0.46 64.67 7.22
C GLY A 282 0.95 65.25 7.42
N LEU A 283 1.99 64.48 7.08
CA LEU A 283 3.40 64.93 7.08
C LEU A 283 3.73 65.83 5.89
N GLN A 284 2.89 65.80 4.86
CA GLN A 284 2.97 66.67 3.70
C GLN A 284 1.64 67.39 3.50
N SER A 285 1.69 68.70 3.24
CA SER A 285 0.48 69.50 3.02
C SER A 285 -0.17 69.17 1.68
N SER A 286 -1.50 69.13 1.66
CA SER A 286 -2.32 69.00 0.45
C SER A 286 -3.70 69.56 0.71
N ASN A 287 -4.29 70.20 -0.32
CA ASN A 287 -5.68 70.65 -0.30
C ASN A 287 -6.67 69.49 -0.19
N LEU A 288 -6.25 68.26 -0.51
CA LEU A 288 -7.07 67.06 -0.38
C LEU A 288 -6.99 66.41 1.01
N TYR A 289 -6.15 66.91 1.94
CA TYR A 289 -5.98 66.29 3.26
C TYR A 289 -7.29 66.12 4.06
N PRO A 290 -8.25 67.07 4.07
CA PRO A 290 -9.53 66.86 4.77
C PRO A 290 -10.32 65.67 4.23
N LEU A 291 -10.28 65.43 2.90
CA LEU A 291 -10.92 64.27 2.29
C LEU A 291 -10.15 62.99 2.59
N ILE A 292 -8.82 63.06 2.61
CA ILE A 292 -7.94 61.94 2.98
C ILE A 292 -8.21 61.48 4.40
N ALA A 293 -8.26 62.40 5.38
CA ALA A 293 -8.54 62.07 6.78
C ALA A 293 -9.90 61.37 6.94
N LYS A 294 -10.92 61.80 6.18
CA LYS A 294 -12.24 61.16 6.16
C LYS A 294 -12.18 59.70 5.67
N THR A 295 -11.21 59.32 4.85
CA THR A 295 -11.06 57.91 4.43
C THR A 295 -10.59 57.00 5.56
N HIS A 296 -10.09 57.53 6.67
CA HIS A 296 -9.66 56.72 7.83
C HIS A 296 -10.79 56.43 8.81
N GLU A 297 -11.95 57.04 8.61
CA GLU A 297 -13.13 56.83 9.46
C GLU A 297 -13.75 55.48 9.13
N GLY A 298 -13.56 54.51 10.02
CA GLY A 298 -14.14 53.18 9.88
C GLY A 298 -15.63 53.13 10.21
N ASP A 299 -16.39 52.31 9.49
CA ASP A 299 -17.80 52.06 9.79
C ASP A 299 -17.94 51.10 10.99
N VAL A 300 -18.25 51.66 12.15
CA VAL A 300 -18.50 50.93 13.41
C VAL A 300 -19.99 50.63 13.63
N THR A 301 -20.86 50.93 12.65
CA THR A 301 -22.30 50.68 12.77
C THR A 301 -22.69 49.23 12.48
N VAL A 302 -21.77 48.45 11.90
CA VAL A 302 -21.90 47.01 11.63
C VAL A 302 -21.10 46.18 12.64
N PRO A 303 -21.40 44.88 12.82
CA PRO A 303 -20.63 44.01 13.71
C PRO A 303 -19.13 44.00 13.38
N ILE A 304 -18.30 44.02 14.43
CA ILE A 304 -16.84 43.99 14.32
C ILE A 304 -16.39 42.69 13.64
N HIS A 305 -15.43 42.79 12.72
CA HIS A 305 -14.82 41.66 12.03
C HIS A 305 -13.29 41.76 12.10
N ASP A 306 -12.61 40.65 12.41
CA ASP A 306 -11.16 40.59 12.54
C ASP A 306 -10.55 41.71 13.43
N MET A 307 -11.30 42.15 14.44
CA MET A 307 -10.93 43.26 15.34
C MET A 307 -10.58 44.56 14.61
N SER A 308 -11.24 44.79 13.47
CA SER A 308 -11.10 45.97 12.64
C SER A 308 -12.47 46.46 12.16
N SER A 309 -12.52 47.72 11.74
CA SER A 309 -13.58 48.29 10.91
C SER A 309 -13.03 48.61 9.53
N TYR A 310 -13.89 48.96 8.57
CA TYR A 310 -13.45 49.35 7.23
C TYR A 310 -13.78 50.81 6.99
N GLY A 311 -12.80 51.62 6.59
CA GLY A 311 -12.93 53.03 6.25
C GLY A 311 -12.48 53.26 4.83
N MET A 312 -13.43 53.48 3.91
CA MET A 312 -13.24 53.93 2.52
C MET A 312 -11.91 53.53 1.84
N GLY A 313 -11.55 52.24 1.83
CA GLY A 313 -10.34 51.73 1.18
C GLY A 313 -9.25 51.28 2.15
N TRP A 314 -9.52 51.34 3.46
CA TRP A 314 -8.63 50.96 4.54
C TRP A 314 -9.33 50.06 5.55
N GLN A 315 -8.59 49.13 6.15
CA GLN A 315 -8.93 48.51 7.42
C GLN A 315 -8.41 49.40 8.54
N VAL A 316 -9.25 49.64 9.54
CA VAL A 316 -8.97 50.50 10.68
C VAL A 316 -9.02 49.63 11.92
N SER A 317 -7.87 49.48 12.57
CA SER A 317 -7.73 48.63 13.75
C SER A 317 -8.55 49.18 14.91
N LEU A 318 -9.28 48.28 15.60
CA LEU A 318 -10.04 48.61 16.80
C LEU A 318 -9.33 48.14 18.08
N MET A 319 -8.07 47.72 17.97
CA MET A 319 -7.25 47.24 19.10
C MET A 319 -6.67 48.37 19.96
N GLY A 320 -7.03 49.63 19.68
CA GLY A 320 -6.53 50.81 20.41
C GLY A 320 -5.16 51.31 19.94
N ASP A 321 -4.63 50.77 18.85
CA ASP A 321 -3.30 51.06 18.31
C ASP A 321 -3.27 52.07 17.16
N GLY A 322 -4.41 52.63 16.78
CA GLY A 322 -4.50 53.63 15.71
C GLY A 322 -4.10 53.16 14.31
N ALA A 323 -3.80 51.86 14.12
CA ALA A 323 -3.24 51.37 12.87
C ALA A 323 -4.29 51.32 11.75
N VAL A 324 -3.99 51.98 10.63
CA VAL A 324 -4.75 51.97 9.39
C VAL A 324 -3.95 51.20 8.35
N TYR A 325 -4.56 50.21 7.71
CA TYR A 325 -3.83 49.33 6.80
C TYR A 325 -4.69 48.75 5.69
N HIS A 326 -4.06 48.33 4.59
CA HIS A 326 -4.73 47.55 3.56
C HIS A 326 -3.71 46.66 2.84
N GLY A 327 -4.06 45.38 2.63
CA GLY A 327 -3.31 44.47 1.78
C GLY A 327 -3.82 44.48 0.35
N GLY A 328 -2.93 44.50 -0.64
CA GLY A 328 -3.27 44.33 -2.04
C GLY A 328 -2.81 42.97 -2.55
N LEU A 329 -3.69 42.25 -3.25
CA LEU A 329 -3.37 40.96 -3.86
C LEU A 329 -3.90 40.94 -5.29
N ASN A 330 -2.99 40.73 -6.24
CA ASN A 330 -3.29 40.42 -7.63
C ASN A 330 -2.67 39.05 -7.97
N PRO A 331 -3.02 38.44 -9.12
CA PRO A 331 -2.51 37.12 -9.48
C PRO A 331 -0.98 37.00 -9.44
N ASN A 332 -0.24 38.09 -9.62
CA ASN A 332 1.23 38.09 -9.79
C ASN A 332 1.95 39.10 -8.91
N TYR A 333 1.22 39.88 -8.12
CA TYR A 333 1.76 40.97 -7.31
C TYR A 333 1.04 40.99 -5.97
N THR A 334 1.77 41.38 -4.93
CA THR A 334 1.20 41.66 -3.62
C THR A 334 1.74 43.00 -3.14
N SER A 335 0.92 43.72 -2.39
CA SER A 335 1.33 44.91 -1.67
C SER A 335 0.76 44.91 -0.25
N TYR A 336 1.36 45.72 0.61
CA TYR A 336 0.80 46.03 1.91
C TYR A 336 1.16 47.47 2.26
N VAL A 337 0.16 48.23 2.66
CA VAL A 337 0.32 49.61 3.13
C VAL A 337 -0.27 49.68 4.52
N ALA A 338 0.49 50.18 5.49
CA ALA A 338 0.01 50.37 6.84
C ALA A 338 0.66 51.59 7.48
N PHE A 339 -0.08 52.30 8.32
CA PHE A 339 0.38 53.51 8.97
C PHE A 339 -0.42 53.83 10.22
N ASP A 340 0.17 54.66 11.08
CA ASP A 340 -0.45 55.26 12.24
C ASP A 340 -0.50 56.79 12.01
N PRO A 341 -1.70 57.37 11.85
CA PRO A 341 -1.84 58.81 11.63
C PRO A 341 -1.56 59.64 12.90
N VAL A 342 -1.51 59.05 14.09
CA VAL A 342 -1.20 59.74 15.35
C VAL A 342 0.32 59.75 15.56
N GLU A 343 0.94 58.57 15.62
CA GLU A 343 2.38 58.42 15.87
C GLU A 343 3.26 58.68 14.63
N LYS A 344 2.63 58.90 13.46
CA LYS A 344 3.30 59.22 12.19
C LYS A 344 4.33 58.16 11.76
N ASN A 345 4.02 56.88 12.04
CA ASN A 345 4.80 55.73 11.59
C ASN A 345 4.08 55.05 10.43
N GLY A 346 4.79 54.67 9.37
CA GLY A 346 4.19 54.07 8.19
C GLY A 346 5.11 53.14 7.43
N VAL A 347 4.54 52.09 6.84
CA VAL A 347 5.25 51.06 6.08
C VAL A 347 4.52 50.76 4.79
N ILE A 348 5.29 50.60 3.73
CA ILE A 348 4.82 50.14 2.42
C ILE A 348 5.71 49.00 1.99
N VAL A 349 5.10 47.92 1.52
CA VAL A 349 5.79 46.80 0.90
C VAL A 349 5.08 46.50 -0.42
N MET A 350 5.85 46.39 -1.50
CA MET A 350 5.35 45.99 -2.82
C MET A 350 6.23 44.87 -3.35
N ALA A 351 5.63 43.80 -3.84
CA ALA A 351 6.33 42.60 -4.27
C ALA A 351 5.81 42.12 -5.63
N ASN A 352 6.71 41.58 -6.45
CA ASN A 352 6.38 41.05 -7.77
C ASN A 352 5.96 39.57 -7.75
N SER A 353 5.31 39.15 -6.67
CA SER A 353 4.73 37.81 -6.57
C SER A 353 3.48 37.82 -5.71
N ASN A 354 2.51 36.96 -6.05
CA ASN A 354 1.33 36.69 -5.22
C ASN A 354 1.71 35.82 -4.01
N SER A 355 2.31 36.46 -3.00
CA SER A 355 2.75 35.84 -1.76
C SER A 355 2.12 36.51 -0.54
N GLY A 356 1.58 35.70 0.38
CA GLY A 356 1.11 36.16 1.68
C GLY A 356 2.21 36.71 2.58
N ALA A 357 3.49 36.39 2.31
CA ALA A 357 4.63 36.88 3.07
C ALA A 357 4.77 38.41 2.99
N THR A 358 4.37 39.05 1.88
CA THR A 358 4.41 40.50 1.72
C THR A 358 3.61 41.25 2.80
N ARG A 359 2.43 40.75 3.14
CA ARG A 359 1.58 41.31 4.21
C ARG A 359 2.26 41.18 5.58
N ILE A 360 2.92 40.05 5.81
CA ILE A 360 3.61 39.74 7.05
C ILE A 360 4.82 40.64 7.21
N ILE A 361 5.62 40.80 6.17
CA ILE A 361 6.76 41.74 6.13
C ILE A 361 6.26 43.13 6.53
N GLY A 362 5.20 43.62 5.90
CA GLY A 362 4.69 44.96 6.17
C GLY A 362 4.18 45.14 7.61
N ALA A 363 3.44 44.17 8.15
CA ALA A 363 2.99 44.19 9.53
C ALA A 363 4.15 44.13 10.53
N SER A 364 5.10 43.21 10.34
CA SER A 364 6.28 43.07 11.21
C SER A 364 7.18 44.31 11.20
N LEU A 365 7.30 44.98 10.04
CA LEU A 365 8.05 46.23 9.94
C LEU A 365 7.32 47.40 10.61
N LEU A 366 5.99 47.43 10.57
CA LEU A 366 5.23 48.45 11.30
C LEU A 366 5.39 48.25 12.80
N ASP A 367 5.22 47.02 13.30
CA ASP A 367 5.40 46.67 14.71
C ASP A 367 6.83 47.02 15.19
N LEU A 368 7.85 46.77 14.36
CA LEU A 368 9.25 47.15 14.63
C LEU A 368 9.44 48.67 14.81
N VAL A 369 8.75 49.47 14.00
CA VAL A 369 8.89 50.94 13.98
C VAL A 369 8.04 51.59 15.07
N SER A 370 6.85 51.05 15.34
CA SER A 370 5.98 51.47 16.43
C SER A 370 6.49 51.03 17.81
N LYS A 371 7.58 50.26 17.88
CA LYS A 371 8.17 49.71 19.13
C LYS A 371 7.20 48.85 19.94
N GLU A 372 6.11 48.40 19.32
CA GLU A 372 5.18 47.45 19.89
C GLU A 372 5.52 46.07 19.33
N ILE A 373 6.28 45.28 20.08
CA ILE A 373 6.50 43.87 19.71
C ILE A 373 5.20 43.13 19.98
N ARG A 374 4.41 42.96 18.93
CA ARG A 374 3.20 42.16 18.98
C ARG A 374 3.54 40.76 18.52
N ASP A 375 3.26 39.78 19.38
CA ASP A 375 3.48 38.37 19.09
C ASP A 375 2.39 37.88 18.12
N ARG A 376 2.48 38.32 16.86
CA ARG A 376 1.53 37.97 15.80
C ARG A 376 2.11 36.80 15.00
N GLU A 377 1.67 35.59 15.31
CA GLU A 377 2.00 34.38 14.53
C GLU A 377 1.37 34.44 13.13
N PHE A 378 2.05 35.05 12.17
CA PHE A 378 1.60 35.03 10.79
C PHE A 378 2.11 33.79 10.05
N THR A 379 1.19 32.97 9.51
CA THR A 379 1.55 31.94 8.51
C THR A 379 1.59 32.59 7.15
N VAL A 380 2.69 32.43 6.43
CA VAL A 380 2.72 32.64 4.98
C VAL A 380 1.73 31.64 4.37
N ALA A 381 0.56 32.12 3.93
CA ALA A 381 -0.54 31.29 3.43
C ALA A 381 -0.30 30.72 2.02
N ASP A 382 0.93 30.79 1.51
CA ASP A 382 1.33 30.26 0.21
C ASP A 382 1.59 28.74 0.24
N GLY A 383 1.31 28.10 1.38
CA GLY A 383 1.81 26.79 1.80
C GLY A 383 1.29 25.56 1.03
N ASN A 384 0.30 25.69 0.14
CA ASN A 384 -0.25 24.53 -0.55
C ASN A 384 0.56 24.08 -1.77
N ASP A 385 1.42 24.94 -2.34
CA ASP A 385 2.27 24.55 -3.48
C ASP A 385 3.15 23.33 -3.16
N LYS A 386 3.70 23.26 -1.94
CA LYS A 386 4.52 22.14 -1.49
C LYS A 386 3.73 20.83 -1.51
N ALA A 387 2.51 20.85 -0.99
CA ALA A 387 1.62 19.69 -0.97
C ALA A 387 1.25 19.27 -2.40
N TYR A 388 0.81 20.22 -3.24
CA TYR A 388 0.45 19.93 -4.64
C TYR A 388 1.63 19.37 -5.44
N SER A 389 2.84 19.89 -5.21
CA SER A 389 4.06 19.44 -5.88
C SER A 389 4.45 18.01 -5.50
N ILE A 390 4.24 17.60 -4.25
CA ILE A 390 4.46 16.21 -3.82
C ILE A 390 3.42 15.27 -4.38
N VAL A 391 2.15 15.69 -4.42
CA VAL A 391 1.11 14.91 -5.09
C VAL A 391 1.42 14.76 -6.58
N CYS A 392 1.91 15.82 -7.25
CA CYS A 392 2.40 15.73 -8.63
C CYS A 392 3.50 14.68 -8.76
N ALA A 393 4.51 14.69 -7.88
CA ALA A 393 5.60 13.71 -7.92
C ALA A 393 5.09 12.27 -7.74
N ALA A 394 4.16 12.05 -6.80
CA ALA A 394 3.53 10.75 -6.59
C ALA A 394 2.72 10.28 -7.81
N LEU A 395 1.94 11.18 -8.43
CA LEU A 395 1.20 10.91 -9.66
C LEU A 395 2.14 10.61 -10.85
N CYS A 396 3.29 11.31 -10.95
CA CYS A 396 4.31 11.01 -11.95
C CYS A 396 4.90 9.61 -11.76
N ILE A 397 5.24 9.21 -10.52
CA ILE A 397 5.72 7.85 -10.23
C ILE A 397 4.65 6.82 -10.61
N TYR A 398 3.39 7.07 -10.23
CA TYR A 398 2.27 6.21 -10.62
C TYR A 398 2.13 6.09 -12.15
N LEU A 399 2.21 7.21 -12.87
CA LEU A 399 2.17 7.24 -14.33
C LEU A 399 3.34 6.48 -14.95
N VAL A 400 4.57 6.58 -14.43
CA VAL A 400 5.72 5.81 -14.94
C VAL A 400 5.47 4.31 -14.76
N VAL A 401 5.00 3.88 -13.59
CA VAL A 401 4.67 2.46 -13.34
C VAL A 401 3.55 2.00 -14.27
N LEU A 402 2.52 2.84 -14.47
CA LEU A 402 1.37 2.55 -15.31
C LEU A 402 1.73 2.51 -16.80
N LEU A 403 2.57 3.43 -17.28
CA LEU A 403 3.09 3.44 -18.65
C LEU A 403 4.01 2.26 -18.89
N GLY A 404 4.89 1.91 -17.94
CA GLY A 404 5.71 0.70 -18.00
C GLY A 404 4.86 -0.57 -18.07
N PHE A 405 3.79 -0.64 -17.27
CA PHE A 405 2.82 -1.74 -17.34
C PHE A 405 2.10 -1.78 -18.69
N THR A 406 1.63 -0.64 -19.19
CA THR A 406 0.93 -0.53 -20.48
C THR A 406 1.85 -0.91 -21.64
N GLY A 407 3.10 -0.44 -21.63
CA GLY A 407 4.13 -0.81 -22.59
C GLY A 407 4.44 -2.31 -22.56
N MET A 408 4.54 -2.91 -21.37
CA MET A 408 4.67 -4.37 -21.23
C MET A 408 3.46 -5.12 -21.82
N VAL A 409 2.23 -4.62 -21.62
CA VAL A 409 1.02 -5.22 -22.19
C VAL A 409 1.03 -5.10 -23.72
N ILE A 410 1.39 -3.95 -24.27
CA ILE A 410 1.51 -3.72 -25.72
C ILE A 410 2.59 -4.63 -26.32
N TYR A 411 3.76 -4.72 -25.70
CA TYR A 411 4.81 -5.66 -26.12
C TYR A 411 4.33 -7.12 -26.10
N GLN A 412 3.54 -7.49 -25.09
CA GLN A 412 2.94 -8.83 -25.00
C GLN A 412 1.91 -9.11 -26.09
N ILE A 413 1.19 -8.08 -26.58
CA ILE A 413 0.29 -8.19 -27.72
C ILE A 413 1.10 -8.39 -29.01
N PHE A 414 2.15 -7.58 -29.23
CA PHE A 414 3.01 -7.70 -30.41
C PHE A 414 3.76 -9.03 -30.49
N THR A 415 4.24 -9.55 -29.35
CA THR A 415 4.90 -10.87 -29.26
C THR A 415 3.91 -12.04 -29.32
N GLY A 416 2.62 -11.79 -29.49
CA GLY A 416 1.58 -12.82 -29.61
C GLY A 416 1.23 -13.56 -28.32
N THR A 417 1.84 -13.19 -27.19
CA THR A 417 1.56 -13.78 -25.86
C THR A 417 0.18 -13.41 -25.32
N ARG A 418 -0.36 -12.25 -25.73
CA ARG A 418 -1.76 -11.85 -25.50
C ARG A 418 -2.49 -11.80 -26.83
N ARG A 419 -3.63 -12.49 -26.92
CA ARG A 419 -4.49 -12.49 -28.10
C ARG A 419 -5.83 -11.85 -27.77
N LEU A 420 -6.49 -11.30 -28.78
CA LEU A 420 -7.82 -10.72 -28.65
C LEU A 420 -8.81 -11.85 -28.35
N GLU A 421 -9.42 -11.84 -27.16
CA GLU A 421 -10.65 -12.59 -26.91
C GLU A 421 -11.81 -11.63 -27.22
N GLY A 422 -12.70 -12.03 -28.14
CA GLY A 422 -13.84 -11.20 -28.53
C GLY A 422 -14.67 -10.70 -27.35
N ALA A 423 -15.37 -9.57 -27.51
CA ALA A 423 -16.15 -8.95 -26.45
C ALA A 423 -17.42 -9.75 -26.10
N ASN A 424 -17.28 -10.74 -25.21
CA ASN A 424 -18.42 -11.45 -24.65
C ASN A 424 -19.29 -10.51 -23.78
N VAL A 425 -20.57 -10.85 -23.54
CA VAL A 425 -21.53 -10.04 -22.75
C VAL A 425 -20.97 -9.65 -21.38
N ARG A 426 -20.22 -10.54 -20.73
CA ARG A 426 -19.53 -10.25 -19.46
C ARG A 426 -18.45 -9.17 -19.58
N THR A 427 -17.73 -9.16 -20.70
CA THR A 427 -16.69 -8.18 -21.02
C THR A 427 -17.31 -6.81 -21.24
N VAL A 428 -18.40 -6.74 -22.04
CA VAL A 428 -19.17 -5.51 -22.25
C VAL A 428 -19.77 -4.98 -20.95
N GLY A 429 -20.37 -5.85 -20.13
CA GLY A 429 -20.93 -5.47 -18.83
C GLY A 429 -19.89 -4.86 -17.88
N ARG A 430 -18.65 -5.38 -17.87
CA ARG A 430 -17.55 -4.80 -17.08
C ARG A 430 -17.10 -3.43 -17.58
N ILE A 431 -17.09 -3.23 -18.90
CA ILE A 431 -16.76 -1.93 -19.50
C ILE A 431 -17.82 -0.90 -19.11
N VAL A 432 -19.11 -1.22 -19.29
CA VAL A 432 -20.22 -0.33 -18.91
C VAL A 432 -20.16 0.01 -17.42
N LEU A 433 -19.98 -1.00 -16.55
CA LEU A 433 -19.83 -0.77 -15.11
C LEU A 433 -18.66 0.15 -14.79
N SER A 434 -17.52 -0.03 -15.46
CA SER A 434 -16.35 0.84 -15.25
C SER A 434 -16.63 2.29 -15.65
N ILE A 435 -17.36 2.54 -16.75
CA ILE A 435 -17.75 3.89 -17.16
C ILE A 435 -18.68 4.52 -16.12
N VAL A 436 -19.67 3.76 -15.64
CA VAL A 436 -20.59 4.21 -14.59
C VAL A 436 -19.84 4.56 -13.31
N LEU A 437 -18.87 3.74 -12.90
CA LEU A 437 -18.04 3.99 -11.73
C LEU A 437 -17.10 5.21 -11.90
N ALA A 438 -16.82 5.64 -13.13
CA ALA A 438 -16.05 6.86 -13.39
C ALA A 438 -16.87 8.15 -13.21
N LEU A 439 -18.20 8.10 -13.37
CA LEU A 439 -19.06 9.29 -13.35
C LEU A 439 -18.95 10.12 -12.05
N PRO A 440 -18.95 9.52 -10.84
CA PRO A 440 -18.75 10.29 -9.61
C PRO A 440 -17.40 10.99 -9.54
N PHE A 441 -16.35 10.42 -10.13
CA PHE A 441 -15.03 11.06 -10.18
C PHE A 441 -15.01 12.23 -11.15
N LEU A 442 -15.57 12.07 -12.35
CA LEU A 442 -15.69 13.15 -13.33
C LEU A 442 -16.51 14.32 -12.75
N TYR A 443 -17.61 14.01 -12.07
CA TYR A 443 -18.39 15.00 -11.33
C TYR A 443 -17.58 15.65 -10.20
N GLY A 444 -16.83 14.84 -9.44
CA GLY A 444 -15.93 15.34 -8.40
C GLY A 444 -14.83 16.25 -8.93
N PHE A 445 -14.25 15.98 -10.09
CA PHE A 445 -13.32 16.91 -10.75
C PHE A 445 -14.04 18.18 -11.18
N TYR A 446 -15.21 18.07 -11.81
CA TYR A 446 -16.00 19.23 -12.23
C TYR A 446 -16.35 20.16 -11.06
N MET A 447 -16.73 19.62 -9.91
CA MET A 447 -17.11 20.38 -8.71
C MET A 447 -15.92 20.88 -7.89
N LEU A 448 -14.68 20.44 -8.17
CA LEU A 448 -13.51 20.75 -7.34
C LEU A 448 -13.26 22.27 -7.13
N PRO A 449 -13.34 23.13 -8.16
CA PRO A 449 -13.20 24.58 -7.99
C PRO A 449 -14.31 25.19 -7.12
N HIS A 450 -15.54 24.70 -7.28
CA HIS A 450 -16.69 25.14 -6.51
C HIS A 450 -16.55 24.70 -5.04
N ALA A 451 -16.05 23.50 -4.80
CA ALA A 451 -15.81 22.96 -3.47
C ALA A 451 -14.70 23.70 -2.72
N LEU A 452 -13.57 23.98 -3.38
CA LEU A 452 -12.43 24.60 -2.73
C LEU A 452 -12.59 26.11 -2.54
N LEU A 453 -13.15 26.79 -3.55
CA LEU A 453 -13.10 28.25 -3.66
C LEU A 453 -14.45 28.90 -3.98
N GLY A 454 -15.52 28.12 -4.17
CA GLY A 454 -16.85 28.65 -4.54
C GLY A 454 -16.89 29.30 -5.92
N MET A 455 -15.93 28.96 -6.80
CA MET A 455 -15.72 29.60 -8.11
C MET A 455 -15.65 28.57 -9.24
N SER A 456 -15.71 29.05 -10.49
CA SER A 456 -15.46 28.25 -11.69
C SER A 456 -13.95 28.01 -11.91
N TRP A 457 -13.60 27.15 -12.88
CA TRP A 457 -12.20 26.79 -13.17
C TRP A 457 -11.30 27.97 -13.56
N GLN A 458 -11.80 28.94 -14.34
CA GLN A 458 -10.98 30.03 -14.87
C GLN A 458 -10.36 30.90 -13.75
N PRO A 459 -11.13 31.43 -12.78
CA PRO A 459 -10.56 32.10 -11.62
C PRO A 459 -9.59 31.22 -10.83
N VAL A 460 -9.93 29.95 -10.59
CA VAL A 460 -9.06 29.05 -9.81
C VAL A 460 -7.69 28.87 -10.48
N ILE A 461 -7.62 28.73 -11.80
CA ILE A 461 -6.36 28.65 -12.55
C ILE A 461 -5.56 29.96 -12.43
N VAL A 462 -6.24 31.10 -12.42
CA VAL A 462 -5.61 32.43 -12.30
C VAL A 462 -5.13 32.73 -10.88
N TRP A 463 -5.71 32.15 -9.83
CA TRP A 463 -5.32 32.49 -8.45
C TRP A 463 -4.51 31.38 -7.74
N SER A 464 -4.56 30.15 -8.22
CA SER A 464 -3.85 29.02 -7.59
C SER A 464 -2.38 28.92 -8.03
N PRO A 465 -1.53 28.26 -7.22
CA PRO A 465 -0.18 27.88 -7.63
C PRO A 465 -0.15 27.06 -8.93
N VAL A 466 0.95 27.17 -9.69
CA VAL A 466 1.12 26.41 -10.95
C VAL A 466 1.05 24.90 -10.70
N SER A 467 1.54 24.45 -9.55
CA SER A 467 1.52 23.04 -9.14
C SER A 467 0.09 22.49 -8.94
N PHE A 468 -0.89 23.32 -8.57
CA PHE A 468 -2.28 22.88 -8.41
C PHE A 468 -2.87 22.45 -9.76
N VAL A 469 -2.68 23.26 -10.79
CA VAL A 469 -3.17 22.98 -12.15
C VAL A 469 -2.49 21.73 -12.72
N ALA A 470 -1.17 21.61 -12.52
CA ALA A 470 -0.42 20.43 -12.92
C ALA A 470 -0.89 19.17 -12.18
N MET A 471 -1.17 19.26 -10.88
CA MET A 471 -1.68 18.15 -10.07
C MET A 471 -3.02 17.64 -10.61
N VAL A 472 -3.96 18.54 -10.89
CA VAL A 472 -5.27 18.19 -11.48
C VAL A 472 -5.07 17.52 -12.85
N GLY A 473 -4.22 18.11 -13.71
CA GLY A 473 -3.92 17.54 -15.02
C GLY A 473 -3.31 16.15 -14.96
N LEU A 474 -2.33 15.93 -14.07
CA LEU A 474 -1.70 14.63 -13.83
C LEU A 474 -2.69 13.62 -13.26
N ALA A 475 -3.61 14.03 -12.40
CA ALA A 475 -4.64 13.15 -11.83
C ALA A 475 -5.63 12.69 -12.90
N LEU A 476 -6.08 13.59 -13.79
CA LEU A 476 -6.92 13.26 -14.94
C LEU A 476 -6.20 12.35 -15.93
N LEU A 477 -4.93 12.65 -16.26
CA LEU A 477 -4.11 11.80 -17.13
C LEU A 477 -3.92 10.39 -16.53
N SER A 478 -3.67 10.31 -15.23
CA SER A 478 -3.56 9.03 -14.51
C SER A 478 -4.86 8.23 -14.57
N LEU A 479 -6.00 8.89 -14.37
CA LEU A 479 -7.32 8.27 -14.48
C LEU A 479 -7.55 7.69 -15.88
N VAL A 480 -7.39 8.53 -16.92
CA VAL A 480 -7.60 8.12 -18.33
C VAL A 480 -6.66 6.97 -18.71
N THR A 481 -5.38 7.07 -18.38
CA THR A 481 -4.39 6.03 -18.69
C THR A 481 -4.70 4.73 -17.95
N THR A 482 -5.23 4.80 -16.73
CA THR A 482 -5.61 3.62 -15.94
C THR A 482 -6.80 2.91 -16.58
N TYR A 483 -7.80 3.67 -17.02
CA TYR A 483 -8.95 3.12 -17.75
C TYR A 483 -8.53 2.51 -19.09
N LEU A 484 -7.62 3.16 -19.83
CA LEU A 484 -7.09 2.63 -21.08
C LEU A 484 -6.34 1.31 -20.84
N ALA A 485 -5.43 1.27 -19.87
CA ALA A 485 -4.69 0.06 -19.52
C ALA A 485 -5.65 -1.06 -19.05
N TYR A 486 -6.67 -0.73 -18.25
CA TYR A 486 -7.70 -1.66 -17.83
C TYR A 486 -8.44 -2.24 -19.04
N PHE A 487 -8.90 -1.40 -19.96
CA PHE A 487 -9.61 -1.78 -21.19
C PHE A 487 -8.77 -2.70 -22.07
N ILE A 488 -7.51 -2.33 -22.35
CA ILE A 488 -6.58 -3.15 -23.13
C ILE A 488 -6.39 -4.53 -22.47
N THR A 489 -6.18 -4.58 -21.14
CA THR A 489 -5.99 -5.87 -20.45
C THR A 489 -7.25 -6.73 -20.34
N LEU A 490 -8.42 -6.13 -20.60
CA LEU A 490 -9.71 -6.79 -20.58
C LEU A 490 -10.04 -7.39 -21.96
N LEU A 491 -9.65 -6.72 -23.05
CA LEU A 491 -9.73 -7.24 -24.42
C LEU A 491 -8.61 -8.22 -24.79
N PHE A 492 -7.41 -8.01 -24.23
CA PHE A 492 -6.22 -8.83 -24.46
C PHE A 492 -5.77 -9.49 -23.15
N PRO A 493 -6.51 -10.50 -22.65
CA PRO A 493 -6.17 -11.18 -21.42
C PRO A 493 -4.85 -11.96 -21.57
N GLN A 494 -4.09 -12.01 -20.48
CA GLN A 494 -2.88 -12.83 -20.41
C GLN A 494 -3.28 -14.27 -20.06
N GLN A 495 -2.73 -15.25 -20.79
CA GLN A 495 -3.02 -16.68 -20.55
C GLN A 495 -2.47 -17.13 -19.20
N ASN A 496 -1.28 -16.67 -18.82
CA ASN A 496 -0.71 -16.95 -17.51
C ASN A 496 -1.47 -16.17 -16.41
N LYS A 497 -2.14 -16.91 -15.52
CA LYS A 497 -2.95 -16.39 -14.40
C LYS A 497 -2.16 -15.40 -13.53
N TYR A 498 -0.90 -15.69 -13.22
CA TYR A 498 -0.04 -14.85 -12.36
C TYR A 498 0.32 -13.52 -13.02
N LYS A 499 0.81 -13.58 -14.27
CA LYS A 499 1.17 -12.38 -15.05
C LYS A 499 -0.05 -11.51 -15.36
N ARG A 500 -1.26 -12.07 -15.33
CA ARG A 500 -2.53 -11.34 -15.48
C ARG A 500 -2.91 -10.53 -14.24
N VAL A 501 -2.69 -11.08 -13.04
CA VAL A 501 -3.28 -10.61 -11.78
C VAL A 501 -2.32 -9.73 -10.98
N ILE A 502 -1.02 -10.07 -10.90
CA ILE A 502 -0.02 -9.36 -10.07
C ILE A 502 0.08 -7.86 -10.40
N PRO A 503 0.20 -7.43 -11.68
CA PRO A 503 0.32 -6.00 -11.98
C PRO A 503 -0.95 -5.21 -11.61
N LYS A 504 -2.13 -5.82 -11.75
CA LYS A 504 -3.42 -5.21 -11.36
C LYS A 504 -3.49 -5.02 -9.85
N ILE A 505 -3.04 -6.01 -9.08
CA ILE A 505 -2.91 -5.92 -7.62
C ILE A 505 -2.01 -4.75 -7.25
N LEU A 506 -0.82 -4.63 -7.86
CA LEU A 506 0.13 -3.56 -7.55
C LEU A 506 -0.46 -2.17 -7.82
N LEU A 507 -1.05 -1.97 -9.00
CA LEU A 507 -1.67 -0.69 -9.36
C LEU A 507 -2.83 -0.32 -8.42
N VAL A 508 -3.74 -1.27 -8.14
CA VAL A 508 -4.88 -1.01 -7.24
C VAL A 508 -4.44 -0.84 -5.78
N SER A 509 -3.35 -1.51 -5.35
CA SER A 509 -2.78 -1.33 -4.01
C SER A 509 -2.23 0.09 -3.81
N ILE A 510 -1.59 0.67 -4.82
CA ILE A 510 -1.13 2.07 -4.79
C ILE A 510 -2.33 3.02 -4.67
N VAL A 511 -3.35 2.86 -5.50
CA VAL A 511 -4.58 3.69 -5.45
C VAL A 511 -5.31 3.55 -4.11
N SER A 512 -5.42 2.32 -3.59
CA SER A 512 -6.03 2.03 -2.28
C SER A 512 -5.23 2.65 -1.12
N GLY A 513 -3.89 2.70 -1.23
CA GLY A 513 -3.02 3.36 -0.28
C GLY A 513 -3.11 4.88 -0.35
N MET A 514 -3.16 5.46 -1.55
CA MET A 514 -3.32 6.92 -1.75
C MET A 514 -4.68 7.41 -1.25
N SER A 515 -5.77 6.71 -1.57
CA SER A 515 -7.13 7.07 -1.09
C SER A 515 -7.22 7.08 0.43
N ASN A 516 -6.60 6.12 1.09
CA ASN A 516 -6.50 6.09 2.55
C ASN A 516 -5.81 7.34 3.12
N MET A 517 -4.72 7.79 2.49
CA MET A 517 -4.06 9.05 2.88
C MET A 517 -4.95 10.26 2.63
N VAL A 518 -5.57 10.36 1.45
CA VAL A 518 -6.47 11.46 1.09
C VAL A 518 -7.62 11.56 2.10
N LEU A 519 -8.15 10.43 2.56
CA LEU A 519 -9.20 10.38 3.57
C LEU A 519 -8.77 11.06 4.89
N ILE A 520 -7.55 10.78 5.35
CA ILE A 520 -7.00 11.42 6.56
C ILE A 520 -6.77 12.91 6.32
N LEU A 521 -6.22 13.28 5.16
CA LEU A 521 -6.01 14.68 4.80
C LEU A 521 -7.32 15.47 4.75
N LEU A 522 -8.40 14.85 4.23
CA LEU A 522 -9.74 15.45 4.25
C LEU A 522 -10.23 15.65 5.68
N ILE A 523 -10.06 14.66 6.57
CA ILE A 523 -10.44 14.78 7.98
C ILE A 523 -9.65 15.90 8.66
N VAL A 524 -8.33 15.93 8.51
CA VAL A 524 -7.45 16.93 9.11
C VAL A 524 -7.77 18.34 8.58
N SER A 525 -8.00 18.45 7.27
CA SER A 525 -8.33 19.73 6.64
C SER A 525 -9.72 20.23 7.02
N ALA A 526 -10.67 19.33 7.30
CA ALA A 526 -12.04 19.70 7.64
C ALA A 526 -12.15 20.43 8.99
N ILE A 527 -11.27 20.16 9.96
CA ILE A 527 -11.36 20.68 11.35
C ILE A 527 -11.40 22.22 11.42
N ASN A 528 -10.78 22.92 10.46
CA ASN A 528 -10.76 24.40 10.40
C ASN A 528 -11.19 24.94 9.02
N SER A 529 -11.85 24.14 8.18
CA SER A 529 -12.20 24.58 6.83
C SER A 529 -13.46 25.44 6.80
N LYS A 530 -13.48 26.45 5.91
CA LYS A 530 -14.68 27.22 5.55
C LYS A 530 -15.48 26.56 4.40
N VAL A 531 -15.11 25.35 3.99
CA VAL A 531 -15.74 24.62 2.87
C VAL A 531 -17.11 24.13 3.30
N GLU A 532 -18.11 24.21 2.41
CA GLU A 532 -19.45 23.72 2.70
C GLU A 532 -19.45 22.21 2.98
N LEU A 533 -20.21 21.80 3.99
CA LEU A 533 -20.28 20.42 4.48
C LEU A 533 -20.61 19.41 3.36
N GLN A 534 -21.47 19.78 2.40
CA GLN A 534 -21.86 18.92 1.29
C GLN A 534 -20.67 18.45 0.45
N TYR A 535 -19.70 19.33 0.21
CA TYR A 535 -18.51 18.98 -0.57
C TYR A 535 -17.57 18.09 0.24
N LEU A 536 -17.36 18.40 1.52
CA LEU A 536 -16.55 17.57 2.41
C LEU A 536 -17.10 16.15 2.49
N VAL A 537 -18.42 16.00 2.68
CA VAL A 537 -19.10 14.71 2.72
C VAL A 537 -19.00 13.99 1.37
N PHE A 538 -19.20 14.68 0.25
CA PHE A 538 -19.08 14.10 -1.08
C PHE A 538 -17.67 13.51 -1.34
N TYR A 539 -16.61 14.29 -1.13
CA TYR A 539 -15.24 13.80 -1.34
C TYR A 539 -14.83 12.75 -0.33
N PHE A 540 -15.32 12.84 0.91
CA PHE A 540 -15.10 11.82 1.92
C PHE A 540 -15.73 10.48 1.49
N LEU A 541 -17.01 10.46 1.13
CA LEU A 541 -17.71 9.26 0.69
C LEU A 541 -17.11 8.68 -0.59
N LEU A 542 -16.75 9.53 -1.55
CA LEU A 542 -16.07 9.11 -2.77
C LEU A 542 -14.75 8.40 -2.42
N THR A 543 -13.91 9.02 -1.57
CA THR A 543 -12.61 8.47 -1.17
C THR A 543 -12.77 7.17 -0.36
N VAL A 544 -13.75 7.09 0.55
CA VAL A 544 -14.11 5.86 1.27
C VAL A 544 -14.46 4.75 0.29
N ALA A 545 -15.31 5.03 -0.70
CA ALA A 545 -15.71 4.05 -1.70
C ALA A 545 -14.49 3.53 -2.48
N VAL A 546 -13.60 4.42 -2.96
CA VAL A 546 -12.35 4.01 -3.63
C VAL A 546 -11.51 3.12 -2.74
N HIS A 547 -11.31 3.52 -1.49
CA HIS A 547 -10.52 2.76 -0.55
C HIS A 547 -11.12 1.38 -0.30
N MET A 548 -12.43 1.28 -0.03
CA MET A 548 -13.12 0.03 0.23
C MET A 548 -13.12 -0.91 -0.97
N PHE A 549 -13.46 -0.41 -2.16
CA PHE A 549 -13.46 -1.23 -3.38
C PHE A 549 -12.06 -1.65 -3.80
N GLY A 550 -11.09 -0.74 -3.72
CA GLY A 550 -9.68 -1.04 -3.99
C GLY A 550 -9.15 -2.12 -3.05
N ARG A 551 -9.40 -1.97 -1.74
CA ARG A 551 -9.01 -2.96 -0.73
C ARG A 551 -9.70 -4.31 -0.93
N LYS A 552 -11.01 -4.33 -1.20
CA LYS A 552 -11.76 -5.56 -1.50
C LYS A 552 -11.19 -6.27 -2.73
N PHE A 553 -10.91 -5.53 -3.81
CA PHE A 553 -10.34 -6.09 -5.03
C PHE A 553 -8.95 -6.69 -4.79
N VAL A 554 -8.06 -5.97 -4.09
CA VAL A 554 -6.72 -6.43 -3.76
C VAL A 554 -6.78 -7.69 -2.88
N GLN A 555 -7.61 -7.69 -1.83
CA GLN A 555 -7.73 -8.84 -0.92
C GLN A 555 -8.30 -10.08 -1.61
N SER A 556 -9.40 -9.95 -2.35
CA SER A 556 -10.00 -11.08 -3.07
C SER A 556 -9.05 -11.67 -4.12
N SER A 557 -8.43 -10.82 -4.95
CA SER A 557 -7.49 -11.26 -5.98
C SER A 557 -6.30 -12.04 -5.41
N LEU A 558 -5.84 -11.66 -4.20
CA LEU A 558 -4.72 -12.32 -3.55
C LEU A 558 -5.10 -13.58 -2.80
N ILE A 559 -6.34 -13.70 -2.31
CA ILE A 559 -6.86 -14.98 -1.83
C ILE A 559 -6.88 -15.99 -2.99
N ASP A 560 -7.38 -15.61 -4.16
CA ASP A 560 -7.42 -16.49 -5.34
C ASP A 560 -6.02 -16.84 -5.86
N LEU A 561 -5.08 -15.90 -5.77
CA LEU A 561 -3.67 -16.12 -6.12
C LEU A 561 -3.02 -17.09 -5.13
N SER A 562 -3.16 -16.81 -3.83
CA SER A 562 -2.65 -17.57 -2.70
C SER A 562 -3.09 -19.03 -2.75
N LYS A 563 -4.40 -19.26 -2.87
CA LYS A 563 -4.96 -20.62 -2.94
C LYS A 563 -4.56 -21.32 -4.22
N GLY A 564 -4.41 -20.58 -5.32
CA GLY A 564 -3.85 -21.11 -6.58
C GLY A 564 -2.41 -21.60 -6.43
N ILE A 565 -1.53 -20.80 -5.83
CA ILE A 565 -0.12 -21.17 -5.57
C ILE A 565 -0.06 -22.40 -4.68
N GLY A 566 -0.86 -22.44 -3.60
CA GLY A 566 -0.91 -23.61 -2.72
C GLY A 566 -1.35 -24.88 -3.44
N PHE A 567 -2.37 -24.79 -4.29
CA PHE A 567 -2.81 -25.90 -5.12
C PHE A 567 -1.71 -26.37 -6.09
N GLU A 568 -1.11 -25.47 -6.85
CA GLU A 568 -0.05 -25.81 -7.81
C GLU A 568 1.19 -26.40 -7.14
N LEU A 569 1.59 -25.89 -5.96
CA LEU A 569 2.68 -26.47 -5.19
C LEU A 569 2.36 -27.89 -4.70
N ARG A 570 1.13 -28.14 -4.23
CA ARG A 570 0.69 -29.51 -3.86
C ARG A 570 0.76 -30.46 -5.04
N ILE A 571 0.22 -30.06 -6.19
CA ILE A 571 0.28 -30.88 -7.41
C ILE A 571 1.72 -31.15 -7.79
N LYS A 572 2.59 -30.14 -7.79
CA LYS A 572 4.02 -30.31 -8.11
C LYS A 572 4.73 -31.25 -7.14
N VAL A 573 4.40 -31.19 -5.85
CA VAL A 573 4.94 -32.13 -4.84
C VAL A 573 4.44 -33.54 -5.11
N PHE A 574 3.15 -33.74 -5.43
CA PHE A 574 2.61 -35.06 -5.79
C PHE A 574 3.24 -35.61 -7.06
N GLU A 575 3.28 -34.85 -8.16
CA GLU A 575 3.95 -35.23 -9.41
C GLU A 575 5.38 -35.69 -9.15
N LYS A 576 6.10 -34.94 -8.29
CA LYS A 576 7.48 -35.28 -7.94
C LYS A 576 7.57 -36.60 -7.17
N ILE A 577 6.69 -36.81 -6.18
CA ILE A 577 6.62 -38.07 -5.42
C ILE A 577 6.30 -39.25 -6.36
N PHE A 578 5.31 -39.11 -7.25
CA PHE A 578 4.92 -40.16 -8.20
C PHE A 578 5.99 -40.43 -9.27
N SER A 579 6.85 -39.45 -9.60
CA SER A 579 7.99 -39.64 -10.53
C SER A 579 9.22 -40.32 -9.90
N THR A 580 9.12 -40.76 -8.64
CA THR A 580 10.24 -41.34 -7.86
C THR A 580 10.15 -42.85 -7.84
N SER A 581 11.28 -43.55 -7.97
CA SER A 581 11.38 -45.00 -7.75
C SER A 581 10.93 -45.40 -6.34
N TYR A 582 10.26 -46.55 -6.20
CA TYR A 582 9.80 -47.07 -4.90
C TYR A 582 10.93 -47.16 -3.86
N GLN A 583 12.12 -47.64 -4.23
CA GLN A 583 13.30 -47.71 -3.34
C GLN A 583 13.65 -46.37 -2.68
N LYS A 584 13.62 -45.27 -3.42
CA LYS A 584 13.91 -43.92 -2.89
C LYS A 584 12.78 -43.45 -1.99
N PHE A 585 11.52 -43.71 -2.36
CA PHE A 585 10.35 -43.37 -1.54
C PHE A 585 10.34 -44.10 -0.19
N GLU A 586 10.68 -45.38 -0.16
CA GLU A 586 10.74 -46.18 1.08
C GLU A 586 11.77 -45.63 2.09
N ASN A 587 12.86 -45.03 1.59
CA ASN A 587 13.88 -44.39 2.41
C ASN A 587 13.51 -42.96 2.87
N MET A 588 12.40 -42.38 2.40
CA MET A 588 11.97 -41.05 2.82
C MET A 588 11.31 -41.06 4.20
N ASP A 589 11.59 -40.03 4.99
CA ASP A 589 10.87 -39.79 6.24
C ASP A 589 9.39 -39.47 5.96
N ARG A 590 8.47 -40.35 6.40
CA ARG A 590 7.02 -40.18 6.21
C ARG A 590 6.50 -38.87 6.82
N GLY A 591 7.09 -38.43 7.93
CA GLY A 591 6.74 -37.16 8.57
C GLY A 591 7.07 -35.95 7.70
N ARG A 592 8.23 -35.97 7.03
CA ARG A 592 8.68 -34.93 6.09
C ARG A 592 7.79 -34.85 4.86
N VAL A 593 7.32 -35.97 4.32
CA VAL A 593 6.35 -35.98 3.21
C VAL A 593 5.04 -35.29 3.63
N TYR A 594 4.51 -35.65 4.80
CA TYR A 594 3.27 -35.08 5.32
C TYR A 594 3.38 -33.56 5.56
N THR A 595 4.45 -33.11 6.23
CA THR A 595 4.64 -31.68 6.54
C THR A 595 4.90 -30.84 5.29
N SER A 596 5.59 -31.40 4.29
CA SER A 596 5.85 -30.71 3.02
C SER A 596 4.58 -30.52 2.19
N VAL A 597 3.65 -31.50 2.18
CA VAL A 597 2.39 -31.45 1.42
C VAL A 597 1.34 -30.54 2.08
N ASN A 598 1.29 -30.54 3.42
CA ASN A 598 0.30 -29.78 4.19
C ASN A 598 0.86 -28.46 4.73
N ASP A 599 1.64 -28.53 5.82
CA ASP A 599 2.01 -27.37 6.64
C ASP A 599 2.83 -26.33 5.87
N ASP A 600 3.86 -26.76 5.14
CA ASP A 600 4.76 -25.84 4.44
C ASP A 600 4.05 -25.18 3.24
N VAL A 601 3.20 -25.92 2.51
CA VAL A 601 2.39 -25.35 1.42
C VAL A 601 1.37 -24.33 1.95
N ASP A 602 0.66 -24.65 3.04
CA ASP A 602 -0.30 -23.72 3.62
C ASP A 602 0.37 -22.44 4.15
N THR A 603 1.57 -22.58 4.72
CA THR A 603 2.39 -21.44 5.15
C THR A 603 2.70 -20.50 3.98
N ILE A 604 3.11 -21.05 2.83
CA ILE A 604 3.40 -20.27 1.62
C ILE A 604 2.13 -19.61 1.08
N GLY A 605 1.04 -20.38 0.98
CA GLY A 605 -0.24 -19.86 0.54
C GLY A 605 -0.66 -18.65 1.38
N ASN A 606 -0.77 -18.82 2.71
CA ASN A 606 -1.29 -17.80 3.61
C ASN A 606 -0.41 -16.54 3.69
N SER A 607 0.87 -16.62 3.33
CA SER A 607 1.80 -15.49 3.33
C SER A 607 1.47 -14.38 2.33
N SER A 608 0.58 -14.63 1.37
CA SER A 608 0.12 -13.61 0.42
C SER A 608 -0.60 -12.45 1.12
N ASN A 609 -1.38 -12.72 2.18
CA ASN A 609 -2.07 -11.67 2.96
C ASN A 609 -1.08 -10.76 3.70
N MET A 610 0.03 -11.34 4.18
CA MET A 610 1.12 -10.60 4.79
C MET A 610 1.78 -9.66 3.77
N ALA A 611 2.03 -10.12 2.54
CA ALA A 611 2.64 -9.29 1.50
C ALA A 611 1.80 -8.03 1.19
N ILE A 612 0.46 -8.14 1.15
CA ILE A 612 -0.45 -6.97 1.02
C ILE A 612 -0.23 -6.00 2.15
N THR A 613 -0.27 -6.55 3.36
CA THR A 613 -0.24 -5.77 4.58
C THR A 613 1.07 -5.00 4.65
N LEU A 614 2.18 -5.62 4.25
CA LEU A 614 3.48 -4.98 4.12
C LEU A 614 3.47 -3.87 3.06
N VAL A 615 3.10 -4.17 1.81
CA VAL A 615 3.13 -3.17 0.72
C VAL A 615 2.24 -1.98 1.04
N THR A 616 1.01 -2.22 1.51
CA THR A 616 0.08 -1.15 1.88
C THR A 616 0.58 -0.35 3.08
N SER A 617 1.18 -0.98 4.08
CA SER A 617 1.69 -0.28 5.27
C SER A 617 2.96 0.52 4.97
N VAL A 618 3.89 -0.02 4.16
CA VAL A 618 5.06 0.72 3.68
C VAL A 618 4.62 1.92 2.86
N PHE A 619 3.72 1.74 1.90
CA PHE A 619 3.24 2.83 1.06
C PHE A 619 2.54 3.91 1.89
N THR A 620 1.66 3.51 2.80
CA THR A 620 0.97 4.44 3.71
C THR A 620 1.96 5.21 4.57
N ALA A 621 2.98 4.53 5.11
CA ALA A 621 4.02 5.17 5.91
C ALA A 621 4.83 6.18 5.08
N VAL A 622 5.31 5.80 3.90
CA VAL A 622 6.09 6.67 3.02
C VAL A 622 5.30 7.92 2.66
N VAL A 623 4.04 7.78 2.21
CA VAL A 623 3.22 8.95 1.84
C VAL A 623 2.92 9.84 3.05
N ALA A 624 2.65 9.27 4.22
CA ALA A 624 2.42 10.03 5.43
C ALA A 624 3.68 10.80 5.88
N PHE A 625 4.87 10.18 5.84
CA PHE A 625 6.13 10.86 6.16
C PHE A 625 6.46 11.95 5.14
N LEU A 626 6.21 11.72 3.84
CA LEU A 626 6.35 12.76 2.82
C LEU A 626 5.45 13.96 3.13
N TYR A 627 4.20 13.72 3.54
CA TYR A 627 3.29 14.78 3.95
C TYR A 627 3.77 15.50 5.21
N LEU A 628 4.15 14.77 6.27
CA LEU A 628 4.69 15.36 7.50
C LEU A 628 5.92 16.24 7.19
N ALA A 629 6.79 15.79 6.29
CA ALA A 629 7.98 16.53 5.89
C ALA A 629 7.67 17.86 5.18
N THR A 630 6.50 17.97 4.53
CA THR A 630 6.04 19.26 3.97
C THR A 630 5.66 20.28 5.04
N MET A 631 5.15 19.78 6.17
CA MET A 631 4.73 20.61 7.27
C MET A 631 5.94 21.08 8.07
N VAL A 632 6.73 20.13 8.60
CA VAL A 632 7.88 20.40 9.47
C VAL A 632 9.01 19.40 9.20
N PHE A 633 9.80 19.64 8.15
CA PHE A 633 10.85 18.74 7.66
C PHE A 633 11.77 18.18 8.76
N TRP A 634 12.33 19.06 9.60
CA TRP A 634 13.28 18.66 10.64
C TRP A 634 12.62 17.82 11.75
N ALA A 635 11.39 18.16 12.14
CA ALA A 635 10.62 17.38 13.10
C ALA A 635 10.28 15.99 12.54
N THR A 636 9.94 15.90 11.25
CA THR A 636 9.71 14.63 10.57
C THR A 636 10.98 13.78 10.50
N LEU A 637 12.12 14.38 10.17
CA LEU A 637 13.40 13.68 10.14
C LEU A 637 13.78 13.13 11.52
N MET A 638 13.63 13.95 12.58
CA MET A 638 13.85 13.53 13.96
C MET A 638 12.93 12.37 14.37
N THR A 639 11.64 12.46 13.98
CA THR A 639 10.65 11.40 14.20
C THR A 639 11.03 10.11 13.48
N LEU A 640 11.52 10.20 12.23
CA LEU A 640 11.97 9.07 11.44
C LEU A 640 13.20 8.40 12.07
N ILE A 641 14.19 9.19 12.50
CA ILE A 641 15.38 8.70 13.22
C ILE A 641 14.96 7.96 14.49
N LEU A 642 14.04 8.55 15.26
CA LEU A 642 13.52 7.92 16.46
C LEU A 642 12.83 6.59 16.13
N ILE A 643 11.93 6.55 15.14
CA ILE A 643 11.29 5.29 14.70
C ILE A 643 12.31 4.24 14.28
N ILE A 644 13.35 4.60 13.51
CA ILE A 644 14.40 3.66 13.09
C ILE A 644 15.17 3.14 14.32
N ALA A 645 15.48 3.99 15.29
CA ALA A 645 16.14 3.58 16.52
C ALA A 645 15.26 2.60 17.32
N LEU A 646 13.96 2.92 17.47
CA LEU A 646 12.98 2.07 18.15
C LEU A 646 12.77 0.74 17.42
N ALA A 647 12.68 0.76 16.08
CA ALA A 647 12.57 -0.43 15.25
C ALA A 647 13.82 -1.31 15.31
N THR A 648 15.01 -0.71 15.39
CA THR A 648 16.28 -1.42 15.55
C THR A 648 16.35 -2.11 16.91
N LEU A 649 15.97 -1.40 17.98
CA LEU A 649 15.87 -1.98 19.31
C LEU A 649 14.85 -3.13 19.35
N TYR A 650 13.66 -2.93 18.77
CA TYR A 650 12.64 -3.97 18.64
C TYR A 650 13.18 -5.20 17.90
N TYR A 651 13.90 -4.99 16.78
CA TYR A 651 14.50 -6.08 16.02
C TYR A 651 15.49 -6.90 16.86
N PHE A 652 16.38 -6.26 17.63
CA PHE A 652 17.30 -6.97 18.51
C PHE A 652 16.58 -7.77 19.61
N VAL A 653 15.55 -7.19 20.23
CA VAL A 653 14.72 -7.87 21.24
C VAL A 653 13.96 -9.06 20.62
N SER A 654 13.39 -8.87 19.43
CA SER A 654 12.65 -9.90 18.71
C SER A 654 13.56 -11.04 18.24
N LYS A 655 14.76 -10.73 17.73
CA LYS A 655 15.76 -11.73 17.33
C LYS A 655 16.16 -12.63 18.49
N SER A 656 16.33 -12.08 19.70
CA SER A 656 16.62 -12.86 20.91
C SER A 656 15.50 -13.85 21.24
N THR A 657 14.25 -13.52 20.91
CA THR A 657 13.08 -14.36 21.15
C THR A 657 13.03 -15.59 20.25
N ASN A 658 13.58 -15.53 19.03
CA ASN A 658 13.59 -16.66 18.09
C ASN A 658 14.28 -17.91 18.65
N LYS A 659 15.35 -17.73 19.44
CA LYS A 659 16.05 -18.85 20.07
C LYS A 659 15.12 -19.68 20.98
N TYR A 660 14.22 -19.04 21.70
CA TYR A 660 13.28 -19.75 22.57
C TYR A 660 12.21 -20.51 21.80
N TYR A 661 11.81 -19.99 20.62
CA TYR A 661 10.94 -20.73 19.71
C TYR A 661 11.66 -21.93 19.08
N GLU A 662 12.96 -21.85 18.83
CA GLU A 662 13.78 -23.00 18.42
C GLU A 662 13.81 -24.07 19.52
N GLU A 663 14.13 -23.70 20.76
CA GLU A 663 14.11 -24.64 21.90
C GLU A 663 12.72 -25.28 22.11
N ALA A 664 11.64 -24.51 21.96
CA ALA A 664 10.27 -25.01 22.06
C ALA A 664 9.90 -25.95 20.89
N ARG A 665 10.50 -25.73 19.72
CA ARG A 665 10.30 -26.60 18.56
C ARG A 665 10.99 -27.95 18.76
N ASP A 666 12.16 -27.98 19.37
CA ASP A 666 12.88 -29.23 19.66
C ASP A 666 12.10 -30.11 20.65
N THR A 667 11.54 -29.51 21.71
CA THR A 667 10.67 -30.23 22.64
C THR A 667 9.37 -30.67 21.99
N ARG A 668 8.81 -29.87 21.07
CA ARG A 668 7.66 -30.29 20.24
C ARG A 668 7.98 -31.53 19.42
N ASN A 669 9.17 -31.61 18.81
CA ASN A 669 9.56 -32.76 18.01
C ASN A 669 9.67 -34.03 18.88
N ILE A 670 10.18 -33.93 20.11
CA ILE A 670 10.22 -35.04 21.07
C ILE A 670 8.80 -35.50 21.43
N PHE A 671 7.90 -34.57 21.77
CA PHE A 671 6.51 -34.86 22.07
C PHE A 671 5.80 -35.56 20.89
N MET A 672 5.97 -35.05 19.67
CA MET A 672 5.40 -35.65 18.47
C MET A 672 5.97 -37.05 18.20
N ARG A 673 7.28 -37.26 18.41
CA ARG A 673 7.91 -38.58 18.27
C ARG A 673 7.33 -39.60 19.25
N LEU A 674 7.13 -39.22 20.52
CA LEU A 674 6.49 -40.10 21.52
C LEU A 674 5.01 -40.34 21.21
N THR A 675 4.31 -39.34 20.67
CA THR A 675 2.91 -39.50 20.26
C THR A 675 2.78 -40.48 19.10
N ASN A 676 3.64 -40.39 18.08
CA ASN A 676 3.68 -41.35 16.99
C ASN A 676 4.05 -42.75 17.49
N GLY A 677 5.06 -42.85 18.37
CA GLY A 677 5.44 -44.11 19.01
C GLY A 677 4.32 -44.75 19.84
N MET A 678 3.45 -43.94 20.46
CA MET A 678 2.24 -44.41 21.13
C MET A 678 1.24 -44.99 20.14
N ILE A 679 1.01 -44.32 19.01
CA ILE A 679 0.05 -44.77 17.98
C ILE A 679 0.52 -46.09 17.37
N ASP A 680 1.80 -46.17 17.00
CA ASP A 680 2.39 -47.34 16.35
C ASP A 680 2.56 -48.50 17.34
N GLY A 681 2.99 -48.21 18.58
CA GLY A 681 3.30 -49.18 19.63
C GLY A 681 2.21 -49.39 20.68
N PHE A 682 0.96 -49.00 20.39
CA PHE A 682 -0.10 -48.95 21.39
C PHE A 682 -0.39 -50.33 22.00
N LYS A 683 -0.27 -51.38 21.19
CA LYS A 683 -0.48 -52.77 21.60
C LYS A 683 0.59 -53.19 22.61
N GLU A 684 1.86 -52.96 22.30
CA GLU A 684 3.04 -53.31 23.08
C GLU A 684 3.11 -52.55 24.40
N ILE A 685 2.63 -51.30 24.41
CA ILE A 685 2.55 -50.49 25.62
C ILE A 685 1.37 -50.95 26.49
N SER A 686 0.28 -51.44 25.90
CA SER A 686 -0.92 -51.86 26.61
C SER A 686 -0.77 -53.18 27.37
N LEU A 687 0.18 -54.04 27.02
CA LEU A 687 0.42 -55.34 27.66
C LEU A 687 0.83 -55.24 29.13
N GLN A 688 1.52 -54.16 29.53
CA GLN A 688 1.99 -53.97 30.89
C GLN A 688 1.58 -52.60 31.42
N ARG A 689 0.76 -52.60 32.48
CA ARG A 689 0.32 -51.35 33.11
C ARG A 689 1.48 -50.46 33.55
N LYS A 690 2.58 -51.04 34.06
CA LYS A 690 3.78 -50.28 34.45
C LYS A 690 4.43 -49.58 33.25
N LYS A 691 4.69 -50.30 32.16
CA LYS A 691 5.20 -49.75 30.90
C LYS A 691 4.28 -48.66 30.34
N LYS A 692 2.95 -48.87 30.38
CA LYS A 692 1.96 -47.87 30.00
C LYS A 692 2.04 -46.60 30.83
N LEU A 693 2.20 -46.73 32.14
CA LEU A 693 2.35 -45.59 33.04
C LEU A 693 3.68 -44.86 32.86
N GLU A 694 4.79 -45.58 32.63
CA GLU A 694 6.10 -45.00 32.30
C GLU A 694 6.07 -44.24 30.97
N TYR A 695 5.53 -44.85 29.91
CA TYR A 695 5.42 -44.20 28.61
C TYR A 695 4.44 -43.02 28.63
N TYR A 696 3.33 -43.16 29.34
CA TYR A 696 2.42 -42.04 29.60
C TYR A 696 3.14 -40.91 30.32
N LYS A 697 3.96 -41.23 31.33
CA LYS A 697 4.79 -40.26 32.04
C LYS A 697 5.76 -39.55 31.09
N ASP A 698 6.48 -40.27 30.23
CA ASP A 698 7.39 -39.69 29.24
C ASP A 698 6.67 -38.74 28.29
N ILE A 699 5.48 -39.11 27.80
CA ILE A 699 4.64 -38.23 26.98
C ILE A 699 4.24 -36.99 27.78
N THR A 700 3.77 -37.14 29.02
CA THR A 700 3.34 -36.00 29.83
C THR A 700 4.50 -35.09 30.20
N ASP A 701 5.68 -35.63 30.46
CA ASP A 701 6.90 -34.87 30.78
C ASP A 701 7.38 -34.12 29.53
N ALA A 702 7.33 -34.74 28.35
CA ALA A 702 7.63 -34.08 27.07
C ALA A 702 6.59 -33.00 26.74
N ALA A 703 5.30 -33.28 26.97
CA ALA A 703 4.21 -32.32 26.77
C ALA A 703 4.35 -31.13 27.73
N ASP A 704 4.71 -31.37 28.99
CA ASP A 704 4.93 -30.31 29.97
C ASP A 704 6.17 -29.48 29.64
N SER A 705 7.28 -30.12 29.25
CA SER A 705 8.48 -29.43 28.76
C SER A 705 8.17 -28.56 27.54
N TYR A 706 7.39 -29.09 26.58
CA TYR A 706 6.90 -28.30 25.45
C TYR A 706 6.03 -27.12 25.91
N ARG A 707 5.03 -27.36 26.78
CA ARG A 707 4.16 -26.34 27.37
C ARG A 707 4.96 -25.23 28.05
N GLN A 708 5.95 -25.57 28.87
CA GLN A 708 6.79 -24.61 29.58
C GLN A 708 7.63 -23.78 28.60
N LYS A 709 8.31 -24.44 27.65
CA LYS A 709 9.17 -23.76 26.66
C LYS A 709 8.37 -22.87 25.71
N ILE A 710 7.24 -23.36 25.19
CA ILE A 710 6.38 -22.56 24.30
C ILE A 710 5.73 -21.39 25.03
N SER A 711 5.32 -21.59 26.29
CA SER A 711 4.78 -20.50 27.12
C SER A 711 5.86 -19.46 27.42
N PHE A 712 7.09 -19.89 27.74
CA PHE A 712 8.21 -18.99 27.95
C PHE A 712 8.55 -18.19 26.68
N ALA A 713 8.59 -18.85 25.52
CA ALA A 713 8.79 -18.19 24.23
C ALA A 713 7.66 -17.19 23.91
N ALA A 714 6.41 -17.57 24.15
CA ALA A 714 5.24 -16.70 23.97
C ALA A 714 5.28 -15.48 24.92
N MET A 715 5.65 -15.67 26.19
CA MET A 715 5.81 -14.57 27.14
C MET A 715 6.94 -13.62 26.75
N ARG A 716 8.07 -14.15 26.25
CA ARG A 716 9.17 -13.33 25.73
C ARG A 716 8.74 -12.51 24.51
N PHE A 717 7.99 -13.12 23.61
CA PHE A 717 7.40 -12.43 22.47
C PHE A 717 6.40 -11.36 22.89
N LEU A 718 5.53 -11.66 23.86
CA LEU A 718 4.59 -10.69 24.43
C LEU A 718 5.34 -9.49 25.00
N TYR A 719 6.39 -9.69 25.79
CA TYR A 719 7.21 -8.59 26.31
C TYR A 719 7.89 -7.78 25.20
N ALA A 720 8.38 -8.43 24.15
CA ALA A 720 8.93 -7.74 22.98
C ALA A 720 7.86 -6.89 22.26
N SER A 721 6.66 -7.43 22.09
CA SER A 721 5.52 -6.75 21.48
C SER A 721 5.04 -5.56 22.31
N LEU A 722 4.86 -5.76 23.62
CA LEU A 722 4.48 -4.70 24.56
C LEU A 722 5.52 -3.58 24.60
N LEU A 723 6.81 -3.92 24.54
CA LEU A 723 7.88 -2.93 24.41
C LEU A 723 7.72 -2.14 23.11
N GLY A 724 7.51 -2.80 21.97
CA GLY A 724 7.26 -2.16 20.68
C GLY A 724 6.05 -1.21 20.67
N GLU A 725 4.92 -1.63 21.22
CA GLU A 725 3.72 -0.78 21.35
C GLU A 725 3.98 0.43 22.28
N SER A 726 4.65 0.20 23.40
CA SER A 726 5.02 1.26 24.35
C SER A 726 5.99 2.27 23.73
N MET A 727 6.90 1.82 22.86
CA MET A 727 7.82 2.69 22.12
C MET A 727 7.07 3.67 21.19
N LEU A 728 5.94 3.26 20.61
CA LEU A 728 5.11 4.13 19.77
C LEU A 728 4.39 5.21 20.60
N ILE A 729 3.95 4.86 21.81
CA ILE A 729 3.38 5.85 22.76
C ILE A 729 4.47 6.82 23.21
N LEU A 730 5.68 6.34 23.49
CA LEU A 730 6.82 7.18 23.84
C LEU A 730 7.21 8.13 22.69
N LEU A 731 7.19 7.63 21.45
CA LEU A 731 7.38 8.43 20.25
C LEU A 731 6.34 9.55 20.17
N LEU A 732 5.06 9.22 20.34
CA LEU A 732 3.97 10.21 20.35
C LEU A 732 4.16 11.26 21.45
N GLY A 733 4.51 10.85 22.66
CA GLY A 733 4.78 11.77 23.78
C GLY A 733 5.99 12.65 23.51
N THR A 734 7.06 12.09 22.94
CA THR A 734 8.27 12.84 22.55
C THR A 734 7.91 13.88 21.49
N VAL A 735 7.15 13.49 20.46
CA VAL A 735 6.69 14.39 19.41
C VAL A 735 5.79 15.47 20.00
N ALA A 736 4.81 15.13 20.83
CA ALA A 736 3.85 16.08 21.38
C ALA A 736 4.48 17.05 22.40
N PHE A 737 5.48 16.62 23.18
CA PHE A 737 6.06 17.43 24.27
C PHE A 737 7.38 18.12 23.91
N ILE A 738 8.18 17.53 23.02
CA ILE A 738 9.52 18.02 22.67
C ILE A 738 9.52 18.84 21.38
N ILE A 739 8.81 18.42 20.32
CA ILE A 739 8.79 19.18 19.06
C ILE A 739 8.30 20.63 19.26
N PRO A 740 7.22 20.91 20.01
CA PRO A 740 6.79 22.29 20.24
C PRO A 740 7.82 23.14 21.00
N ARG A 741 8.68 22.52 21.81
CA ARG A 741 9.75 23.20 22.54
C ARG A 741 11.02 23.42 21.71
N LEU A 742 11.35 22.48 20.83
CA LEU A 742 12.50 22.60 19.92
C LEU A 742 12.21 23.50 18.71
N PHE A 743 10.95 23.56 18.29
CA PHE A 743 10.51 24.34 17.14
C PHE A 743 9.42 25.33 17.58
N THR A 744 9.82 26.31 18.40
CA THR A 744 8.93 27.36 18.95
C THR A 744 8.20 28.16 17.87
N ASP A 745 8.75 28.22 16.65
CA ASP A 745 8.16 28.89 15.49
C ASP A 745 6.96 28.11 14.88
N THR A 746 6.59 26.93 15.42
CA THR A 746 5.57 26.05 14.82
C THR A 746 4.20 26.26 15.45
N LYS A 747 3.21 26.60 14.62
CA LYS A 747 1.81 26.78 15.06
C LYS A 747 1.22 25.56 15.76
N SER A 748 0.42 25.82 16.79
CA SER A 748 -0.36 24.81 17.52
C SER A 748 -1.22 23.93 16.58
N GLY A 749 -1.85 24.53 15.55
CA GLY A 749 -2.62 23.77 14.55
C GLY A 749 -1.77 22.82 13.69
N THR A 750 -0.54 23.21 13.35
CA THR A 750 0.40 22.35 12.61
C THR A 750 0.87 21.18 13.47
N ILE A 751 1.12 21.43 14.77
CA ILE A 751 1.46 20.39 15.73
C ILE A 751 0.29 19.41 15.89
N MET A 752 -0.95 19.89 16.00
CA MET A 752 -2.14 19.04 16.07
C MET A 752 -2.27 18.15 14.83
N ASN A 753 -2.12 18.72 13.62
CA ASN A 753 -2.15 17.97 12.37
C ASN A 753 -1.03 16.91 12.30
N PHE A 754 0.17 17.26 12.77
CA PHE A 754 1.31 16.35 12.86
C PHE A 754 1.00 15.17 13.80
N VAL A 755 0.44 15.44 14.98
CA VAL A 755 0.06 14.43 15.98
C VAL A 755 -1.04 13.51 15.45
N ILE A 756 -2.06 14.03 14.76
CA ILE A 756 -3.15 13.22 14.18
C ILE A 756 -2.59 12.24 13.14
N VAL A 757 -1.72 12.71 12.24
CA VAL A 757 -1.09 11.84 11.23
C VAL A 757 -0.16 10.81 11.87
N LEU A 758 0.56 11.17 12.95
CA LEU A 758 1.39 10.23 13.70
C LEU A 758 0.56 9.15 14.40
N LEU A 759 -0.56 9.51 15.03
CA LEU A 759 -1.51 8.58 15.65
C LEU A 759 -2.02 7.56 14.64
N TYR A 760 -2.33 8.03 13.44
CA TYR A 760 -2.74 7.16 12.35
C TYR A 760 -1.63 6.18 11.94
N LEU A 761 -0.37 6.64 11.90
CA LEU A 761 0.79 5.82 11.53
C LEU A 761 1.08 4.67 12.48
N ILE A 762 0.59 4.71 13.73
CA ILE A 762 0.74 3.62 14.71
C ILE A 762 0.27 2.29 14.12
N GLY A 763 -0.88 2.27 13.43
CA GLY A 763 -1.45 1.06 12.84
C GLY A 763 -0.55 0.44 11.76
N PRO A 764 -0.27 1.14 10.64
CA PRO A 764 0.66 0.66 9.61
C PRO A 764 2.03 0.27 10.15
N VAL A 765 2.62 1.06 11.05
CA VAL A 765 3.94 0.75 11.63
C VAL A 765 3.89 -0.54 12.45
N ASN A 766 2.86 -0.74 13.28
CA ASN A 766 2.71 -1.98 14.05
C ASN A 766 2.56 -3.21 13.13
N ARG A 767 1.84 -3.09 12.02
CA ARG A 767 1.74 -4.16 11.01
C ARG A 767 3.08 -4.49 10.34
N LEU A 768 3.96 -3.50 10.13
CA LEU A 768 5.32 -3.75 9.62
C LEU A 768 6.17 -4.50 10.66
N LEU A 769 6.10 -4.10 11.93
CA LEU A 769 6.85 -4.74 13.01
C LEU A 769 6.42 -6.19 13.23
N THR A 770 5.12 -6.46 13.20
CA THR A 770 4.55 -7.81 13.43
C THR A 770 4.67 -8.74 12.22
N ALA A 771 5.04 -8.25 11.04
CA ALA A 771 5.23 -9.09 9.86
C ALA A 771 6.55 -9.88 9.86
N ALA A 772 7.56 -9.45 10.63
CA ALA A 772 8.89 -10.06 10.60
C ALA A 772 8.92 -11.57 10.90
N PRO A 773 8.22 -12.10 11.93
CA PRO A 773 8.17 -13.54 12.19
C PRO A 773 7.56 -14.34 11.04
N SER A 774 6.49 -13.81 10.43
CA SER A 774 5.79 -14.47 9.32
C SER A 774 6.65 -14.53 8.04
N ILE A 775 7.50 -13.51 7.78
CA ILE A 775 8.48 -13.55 6.69
C ILE A 775 9.51 -14.66 6.91
N LEU A 776 9.99 -14.84 8.14
CA LEU A 776 10.94 -15.90 8.46
C LEU A 776 10.32 -17.28 8.27
N GLN A 777 9.08 -17.47 8.72
CA GLN A 777 8.35 -18.73 8.53
C GLN A 777 8.13 -19.05 7.05
N LEU A 778 7.73 -18.07 6.24
CA LEU A 778 7.63 -18.22 4.80
C LEU A 778 8.96 -18.67 4.18
N ARG A 779 10.07 -18.03 4.55
CA ARG A 779 11.39 -18.38 4.04
C ARG A 779 11.79 -19.81 4.40
N ILE A 780 11.51 -20.24 5.63
CA ILE A 780 11.81 -21.60 6.10
C ILE A 780 10.98 -22.63 5.32
N ALA A 781 9.67 -22.41 5.19
CA ALA A 781 8.77 -23.30 4.45
C ALA A 781 9.17 -23.40 2.98
N TRP A 782 9.48 -22.25 2.35
CA TRP A 782 9.97 -22.21 0.98
C TRP A 782 11.24 -23.03 0.78
N ASN A 783 12.24 -22.84 1.65
CA ASN A 783 13.49 -23.58 1.59
C ASN A 783 13.29 -25.10 1.76
N ARG A 784 12.39 -25.52 2.65
CA ARG A 784 12.07 -26.94 2.83
C ARG A 784 11.43 -27.58 1.60
N ILE A 785 10.46 -26.90 0.99
CA ILE A 785 9.85 -27.40 -0.24
C ILE A 785 10.88 -27.46 -1.36
N GLN A 786 11.71 -26.42 -1.53
CA GLN A 786 12.76 -26.44 -2.55
C GLN A 786 13.75 -27.59 -2.32
N GLN A 787 14.19 -27.78 -1.07
CA GLN A 787 15.08 -28.88 -0.70
C GLN A 787 14.42 -30.25 -0.98
N PHE A 788 13.15 -30.42 -0.59
CA PHE A 788 12.38 -31.64 -0.86
C PHE A 788 12.26 -31.91 -2.37
N LEU A 789 11.94 -30.88 -3.17
CA LEU A 789 11.84 -31.01 -4.63
C LEU A 789 13.19 -31.29 -5.30
N SER A 790 14.31 -30.82 -4.73
CA SER A 790 15.65 -31.04 -5.29
C SER A 790 16.24 -32.41 -4.95
N GLU A 791 15.92 -32.96 -3.77
CA GLU A 791 16.46 -34.26 -3.33
C GLU A 791 15.81 -35.45 -4.04
N ILE A 792 14.66 -35.21 -4.69
CA ILE A 792 13.92 -36.23 -5.41
C ILE A 792 14.33 -36.17 -6.90
N PRO A 793 15.03 -37.18 -7.45
CA PRO A 793 15.32 -37.23 -8.87
C PRO A 793 14.06 -37.64 -9.65
N SER A 794 13.78 -36.95 -10.76
CA SER A 794 12.70 -37.29 -11.70
C SER A 794 13.22 -38.35 -12.65
N ASN A 795 13.00 -39.62 -12.32
CA ASN A 795 13.46 -40.76 -13.10
C ASN A 795 12.35 -41.36 -13.98
N LEU A 796 11.09 -41.07 -13.68
CA LEU A 796 9.92 -41.48 -14.47
C LEU A 796 9.20 -40.23 -15.01
N ASP A 797 8.94 -40.20 -16.32
CA ASP A 797 7.99 -39.27 -16.91
C ASP A 797 6.58 -39.89 -16.81
N LEU A 798 5.71 -39.28 -16.00
CA LEU A 798 4.32 -39.74 -15.81
C LEU A 798 3.47 -39.66 -17.09
N HIS A 799 3.99 -39.01 -18.14
CA HIS A 799 3.33 -38.86 -19.43
C HIS A 799 3.89 -39.78 -20.52
N GLU A 800 4.92 -40.56 -20.23
CA GLU A 800 5.45 -41.56 -21.16
C GLU A 800 4.51 -42.78 -21.16
N LEU A 801 3.96 -43.13 -22.33
CA LEU A 801 3.15 -44.31 -22.49
C LEU A 801 4.03 -45.54 -22.29
N CYS A 802 3.66 -46.41 -21.35
CA CYS A 802 4.31 -47.71 -21.21
C CYS A 802 4.22 -48.45 -22.55
N PRO A 803 5.30 -49.08 -23.02
CA PRO A 803 5.24 -49.89 -24.22
C PRO A 803 4.17 -50.99 -24.05
N PRO A 804 3.41 -51.33 -25.10
CA PRO A 804 2.40 -52.38 -25.01
C PRO A 804 3.06 -53.68 -24.55
N LEU A 805 2.46 -54.30 -23.53
CA LEU A 805 2.92 -55.59 -23.00
C LEU A 805 2.87 -56.65 -24.09
N GLU A 806 3.87 -57.54 -24.10
CA GLU A 806 3.78 -58.74 -24.94
C GLU A 806 2.66 -59.64 -24.42
N PRO A 807 1.75 -60.11 -25.29
CA PRO A 807 0.56 -60.86 -24.87
C PRO A 807 0.89 -62.25 -24.29
N GLU A 808 2.06 -62.82 -24.60
CA GLU A 808 2.50 -64.12 -24.09
C GLU A 808 3.91 -64.03 -23.49
N VAL A 809 4.02 -64.42 -22.21
CA VAL A 809 5.28 -64.48 -21.47
C VAL A 809 5.74 -65.93 -21.38
N MET A 810 6.79 -66.32 -22.11
CA MET A 810 7.32 -67.68 -22.16
C MET A 810 8.31 -67.98 -21.03
N SER A 811 9.13 -66.99 -20.66
CA SER A 811 10.09 -67.13 -19.55
C SER A 811 10.58 -65.79 -19.04
N ILE A 812 10.90 -65.75 -17.74
CA ILE A 812 11.67 -64.68 -17.11
C ILE A 812 13.05 -65.22 -16.70
N LYS A 813 14.11 -64.46 -17.00
CA LYS A 813 15.51 -64.79 -16.67
C LYS A 813 16.18 -63.62 -15.96
N ALA A 814 16.77 -63.87 -14.80
CA ALA A 814 17.70 -62.96 -14.14
C ALA A 814 19.13 -63.47 -14.36
N GLN A 815 20.04 -62.59 -14.79
CA GLN A 815 21.43 -62.93 -15.09
C GLN A 815 22.38 -62.03 -14.31
N GLY A 816 23.23 -62.64 -13.47
CA GLY A 816 24.24 -61.94 -12.69
C GLY A 816 23.70 -60.87 -11.74
N LEU A 817 22.44 -60.98 -11.29
CA LEU A 817 21.75 -59.92 -10.58
C LEU A 817 22.39 -59.64 -9.21
N LYS A 818 22.86 -58.41 -8.98
CA LYS A 818 23.41 -57.96 -7.70
C LYS A 818 22.73 -56.69 -7.21
N PHE A 819 22.65 -56.55 -5.90
CA PHE A 819 22.15 -55.36 -5.24
C PHE A 819 22.84 -55.13 -3.89
N ALA A 820 23.24 -53.89 -3.64
CA ALA A 820 23.77 -53.45 -2.36
C ALA A 820 22.98 -52.24 -1.85
N TYR A 821 22.64 -52.23 -0.56
CA TYR A 821 22.13 -51.02 0.10
C TYR A 821 23.26 -49.99 0.24
N ASN A 822 22.95 -48.69 0.13
CA ASN A 822 23.90 -47.54 0.06
C ASN A 822 24.88 -47.34 1.23
N SER A 823 25.05 -48.30 2.13
CA SER A 823 26.09 -48.30 3.17
C SER A 823 27.24 -49.23 2.75
N GLN A 824 28.48 -48.74 2.76
CA GLN A 824 29.68 -49.51 2.38
C GLN A 824 29.92 -50.81 3.20
N GLU A 825 29.16 -51.05 4.27
CA GLU A 825 29.17 -52.28 5.10
C GLU A 825 27.81 -53.01 5.14
N GLY A 826 26.89 -52.72 4.21
CA GLY A 826 25.52 -53.25 4.21
C GLY A 826 25.36 -54.64 3.61
N PHE A 827 24.28 -55.35 3.99
CA PHE A 827 23.86 -56.62 3.40
C PHE A 827 23.73 -56.51 1.87
N GLN A 828 24.24 -57.52 1.15
CA GLN A 828 24.24 -57.59 -0.32
C GLN A 828 23.48 -58.82 -0.79
N VAL A 829 22.83 -58.69 -1.94
CA VAL A 829 22.18 -59.79 -2.67
C VAL A 829 22.93 -59.97 -3.98
N GLY A 830 23.28 -61.20 -4.35
CA GLY A 830 23.90 -61.51 -5.65
C GLY A 830 25.32 -62.07 -5.63
N ALA A 831 25.85 -62.51 -6.77
CA ALA A 831 25.18 -62.60 -8.07
C ALA A 831 24.09 -63.68 -8.08
N ILE A 832 22.92 -63.38 -8.65
CA ILE A 832 21.79 -64.31 -8.79
C ILE A 832 21.54 -64.59 -10.27
N ASP A 833 21.53 -65.88 -10.60
CA ASP A 833 21.10 -66.41 -11.89
C ASP A 833 19.86 -67.30 -11.67
N LEU A 834 18.78 -67.00 -12.39
CA LEU A 834 17.47 -67.64 -12.23
C LEU A 834 16.72 -67.66 -13.57
N GLU A 835 16.04 -68.77 -13.87
CA GLU A 835 15.09 -68.87 -15.00
C GLU A 835 13.79 -69.56 -14.55
N VAL A 836 12.65 -68.93 -14.83
CA VAL A 836 11.30 -69.50 -14.63
C VAL A 836 10.52 -69.41 -15.94
N LYS A 837 9.92 -70.52 -16.35
CA LYS A 837 9.15 -70.63 -17.59
C LYS A 837 7.65 -70.51 -17.34
N SER A 838 6.91 -70.16 -18.38
CA SER A 838 5.44 -70.17 -18.43
C SER A 838 4.89 -71.50 -17.91
N GLY A 839 3.95 -71.45 -16.97
CA GLY A 839 3.41 -72.65 -16.35
C GLY A 839 4.37 -73.37 -15.40
N GLU A 840 5.38 -72.69 -14.85
CA GLU A 840 6.19 -73.19 -13.72
C GLU A 840 5.85 -72.45 -12.41
N ILE A 841 5.85 -73.20 -11.31
CA ILE A 841 5.77 -72.70 -9.93
C ILE A 841 7.17 -72.77 -9.32
N LEU A 842 7.74 -71.60 -8.99
CA LEU A 842 9.00 -71.46 -8.27
C LEU A 842 8.73 -71.15 -6.79
N PHE A 843 9.30 -71.95 -5.90
CA PHE A 843 9.39 -71.62 -4.48
C PHE A 843 10.75 -71.04 -4.12
N ILE A 844 10.74 -69.90 -3.42
CA ILE A 844 11.94 -69.30 -2.83
C ILE A 844 11.85 -69.45 -1.31
N ILE A 845 12.77 -70.22 -0.76
CA ILE A 845 12.81 -70.57 0.67
C ILE A 845 14.10 -70.01 1.31
N GLY A 846 14.20 -70.01 2.63
CA GLY A 846 15.43 -69.60 3.34
C GLY A 846 15.15 -68.84 4.62
N GLY A 847 16.13 -68.67 5.51
CA GLY A 847 15.93 -68.05 6.82
C GLY A 847 15.45 -66.58 6.79
N ASN A 848 14.99 -66.06 7.93
CA ASN A 848 14.70 -64.63 8.08
C ASN A 848 15.98 -63.81 7.86
N GLY A 849 15.89 -62.73 7.09
CA GLY A 849 17.05 -61.90 6.75
C GLY A 849 18.00 -62.50 5.70
N SER A 850 17.65 -63.60 5.03
CA SER A 850 18.49 -64.18 3.96
C SER A 850 18.46 -63.40 2.63
N GLY A 851 17.55 -62.42 2.50
CA GLY A 851 17.42 -61.54 1.35
C GLY A 851 16.19 -61.77 0.47
N LYS A 852 15.28 -62.70 0.83
CA LYS A 852 14.10 -63.09 0.01
C LYS A 852 13.24 -61.91 -0.44
N SER A 853 12.83 -61.04 0.48
CA SER A 853 12.02 -59.87 0.13
C SER A 853 12.79 -58.83 -0.69
N THR A 854 14.11 -58.72 -0.53
CA THR A 854 14.95 -57.88 -1.40
C THR A 854 14.99 -58.46 -2.82
N LEU A 855 15.15 -59.78 -2.96
CA LEU A 855 15.05 -60.46 -4.24
C LEU A 855 13.66 -60.29 -4.87
N ALA A 856 12.59 -60.38 -4.08
CA ALA A 856 11.23 -60.12 -4.54
C ALA A 856 11.10 -58.72 -5.17
N LYS A 857 11.58 -57.68 -4.45
CA LYS A 857 11.55 -56.29 -4.95
C LYS A 857 12.39 -56.10 -6.22
N LEU A 858 13.49 -56.83 -6.38
CA LEU A 858 14.29 -56.80 -7.61
C LEU A 858 13.57 -57.49 -8.77
N LEU A 859 13.01 -58.68 -8.56
CA LEU A 859 12.29 -59.44 -9.58
C LEU A 859 11.04 -58.71 -10.09
N THR A 860 10.33 -57.99 -9.22
CA THR A 860 9.17 -57.18 -9.64
C THR A 860 9.54 -55.80 -10.18
N GLY A 861 10.83 -55.45 -10.26
CA GLY A 861 11.26 -54.13 -10.72
C GLY A 861 11.00 -52.96 -9.75
N LEU A 862 10.65 -53.23 -8.48
CA LEU A 862 10.52 -52.17 -7.46
C LEU A 862 11.87 -51.59 -7.06
N TYR A 863 12.93 -52.41 -7.12
CA TYR A 863 14.32 -52.02 -6.95
C TYR A 863 15.07 -52.18 -8.29
N GLU A 864 16.00 -51.26 -8.54
CA GLU A 864 16.95 -51.40 -9.65
C GLU A 864 18.15 -52.24 -9.20
N PRO A 865 18.60 -53.22 -10.00
CA PRO A 865 19.82 -53.95 -9.70
C PRO A 865 21.04 -53.03 -9.81
N SER A 866 22.04 -53.27 -8.97
CA SER A 866 23.35 -52.59 -9.05
C SER A 866 24.20 -53.15 -10.20
N GLU A 867 24.10 -54.45 -10.46
CA GLU A 867 24.71 -55.15 -11.61
C GLU A 867 23.78 -56.29 -12.07
N GLY A 868 23.93 -56.73 -13.32
CA GLY A 868 23.10 -57.77 -13.91
C GLY A 868 21.80 -57.24 -14.52
N THR A 869 21.07 -58.12 -15.23
CA THR A 869 19.87 -57.75 -16.00
C THR A 869 18.75 -58.78 -15.81
N ILE A 870 17.51 -58.33 -16.03
CA ILE A 870 16.32 -59.20 -16.08
C ILE A 870 15.74 -59.12 -17.48
N THR A 871 15.48 -60.28 -18.07
CA THR A 871 14.90 -60.42 -19.40
C THR A 871 13.58 -61.18 -19.35
N ILE A 872 12.61 -60.76 -20.15
CA ILE A 872 11.39 -61.51 -20.45
C ILE A 872 11.45 -61.88 -21.93
N ASN A 873 11.26 -63.14 -22.28
CA ASN A 873 11.37 -63.63 -23.67
C ASN A 873 12.70 -63.21 -24.35
N GLU A 874 13.83 -63.25 -23.62
CA GLU A 874 15.17 -62.79 -24.04
C GLU A 874 15.30 -61.26 -24.26
N LYS A 875 14.25 -60.47 -24.02
CA LYS A 875 14.28 -59.02 -24.11
C LYS A 875 14.60 -58.40 -22.76
N GLU A 876 15.66 -57.61 -22.71
CA GLU A 876 16.01 -56.82 -21.53
C GLU A 876 14.96 -55.73 -21.28
N LEU A 877 14.46 -55.66 -20.05
CA LEU A 877 13.49 -54.68 -19.61
C LEU A 877 14.07 -53.78 -18.54
N LYS A 878 13.68 -52.51 -18.56
CA LYS A 878 13.92 -51.61 -17.43
C LYS A 878 13.03 -52.03 -16.26
N SER A 879 13.46 -51.75 -15.04
CA SER A 879 12.70 -52.07 -13.82
C SER A 879 11.27 -51.51 -13.83
N CYS A 880 11.02 -50.33 -14.42
CA CYS A 880 9.69 -49.76 -14.57
C CYS A 880 8.77 -50.54 -15.54
N ASP A 881 9.33 -51.07 -16.63
CA ASP A 881 8.56 -51.86 -17.60
C ASP A 881 8.31 -53.27 -17.07
N LEU A 882 9.26 -53.80 -16.29
CA LEU A 882 9.17 -55.11 -15.65
C LEU A 882 7.99 -55.19 -14.67
N SER A 883 7.73 -54.14 -13.89
CA SER A 883 6.65 -54.14 -12.89
C SER A 883 5.25 -54.33 -13.48
N GLU A 884 5.03 -53.95 -14.75
CA GLU A 884 3.72 -54.07 -15.43
C GLU A 884 3.36 -55.53 -15.77
N TYR A 885 4.33 -56.46 -15.76
CA TYR A 885 4.08 -57.90 -15.97
C TYR A 885 3.68 -58.64 -14.69
N TYR A 886 3.75 -57.98 -13.54
CA TYR A 886 3.55 -58.59 -12.24
C TYR A 886 2.21 -58.21 -11.62
N SER A 887 1.58 -59.19 -10.99
CA SER A 887 0.66 -58.92 -9.88
C SER A 887 1.20 -59.61 -8.63
N ALA A 888 1.28 -58.88 -7.53
CA ALA A 888 2.01 -59.34 -6.35
C ALA A 888 1.26 -59.09 -5.05
N VAL A 889 1.40 -60.02 -4.10
CA VAL A 889 1.02 -59.82 -2.70
C VAL A 889 2.28 -59.83 -1.84
N PHE A 890 2.74 -58.63 -1.47
CA PHE A 890 3.88 -58.43 -0.58
C PHE A 890 3.51 -58.57 0.90
N SER A 891 4.51 -58.81 1.77
CA SER A 891 4.35 -58.77 3.22
C SER A 891 5.25 -57.67 3.82
N PRO A 892 4.71 -56.62 4.48
CA PRO A 892 3.29 -56.35 4.71
C PRO A 892 2.57 -55.80 3.46
N LEU A 893 1.29 -56.17 3.30
CA LEU A 893 0.44 -55.70 2.18
C LEU A 893 -0.36 -54.43 2.52
N TYR A 894 -0.85 -53.75 1.48
CA TYR A 894 -1.81 -52.66 1.57
C TYR A 894 -2.97 -52.86 0.58
N ILE A 895 -4.21 -52.60 1.02
CA ILE A 895 -5.41 -52.64 0.15
C ILE A 895 -5.93 -51.22 -0.06
N PHE A 896 -6.04 -50.80 -1.31
CA PHE A 896 -6.71 -49.57 -1.67
C PHE A 896 -8.22 -49.75 -1.62
N GLY A 897 -8.95 -48.74 -1.11
CA GLY A 897 -10.42 -48.77 -1.10
C GLY A 897 -11.05 -48.70 -2.50
N LYS A 898 -10.31 -48.22 -3.51
CA LYS A 898 -10.69 -48.19 -4.92
C LYS A 898 -9.90 -49.26 -5.67
N LEU A 899 -10.57 -49.99 -6.56
CA LEU A 899 -9.97 -50.88 -7.55
C LEU A 899 -9.42 -50.06 -8.71
N TYR A 900 -8.09 -50.04 -8.86
CA TYR A 900 -7.40 -49.38 -9.97
C TYR A 900 -7.09 -50.40 -11.06
N ASN A 901 -7.09 -49.97 -12.32
CA ASN A 901 -6.78 -50.81 -13.49
C ASN A 901 -7.66 -52.07 -13.68
N ILE A 902 -8.84 -52.11 -13.06
CA ILE A 902 -9.80 -53.23 -13.17
C ILE A 902 -11.14 -52.69 -13.66
N ASP A 903 -11.63 -53.24 -14.76
CA ASP A 903 -12.99 -52.98 -15.24
C ASP A 903 -13.99 -53.82 -14.43
N THR A 904 -14.55 -53.21 -13.39
CA THR A 904 -15.51 -53.90 -12.51
C THR A 904 -16.85 -54.17 -13.17
N VAL A 905 -17.15 -53.52 -14.29
CA VAL A 905 -18.41 -53.74 -15.02
C VAL A 905 -18.31 -55.03 -15.82
N SER A 906 -17.24 -55.22 -16.61
CA SER A 906 -17.03 -56.46 -17.36
C SER A 906 -16.71 -57.64 -16.45
N LYS A 907 -15.93 -57.44 -15.38
CA LYS A 907 -15.54 -58.50 -14.44
C LYS A 907 -16.52 -58.71 -13.28
N LYS A 908 -17.74 -58.17 -13.32
CA LYS A 908 -18.71 -58.28 -12.20
C LYS A 908 -18.94 -59.73 -11.75
N ASN A 909 -19.17 -60.64 -12.70
CA ASN A 909 -19.41 -62.05 -12.40
C ASN A 909 -18.18 -62.73 -11.79
N GLU A 910 -16.98 -62.37 -12.25
CA GLU A 910 -15.72 -62.86 -11.68
C GLU A 910 -15.54 -62.35 -10.25
N ILE A 911 -15.80 -61.07 -10.00
CA ILE A 911 -15.75 -60.48 -8.65
C ILE A 911 -16.67 -61.24 -7.70
N GLU A 912 -17.95 -61.45 -8.06
CA GLU A 912 -18.91 -62.19 -7.23
C GLU A 912 -18.52 -63.65 -7.02
N LYS A 913 -17.92 -64.29 -8.04
CA LYS A 913 -17.38 -65.65 -7.96
C LYS A 913 -16.22 -65.71 -6.99
N TYR A 914 -15.21 -64.85 -7.15
CA TYR A 914 -14.01 -64.87 -6.31
C TYR A 914 -14.29 -64.43 -4.88
N LEU A 915 -15.25 -63.51 -4.65
CA LEU A 915 -15.72 -63.19 -3.32
C LEU A 915 -16.30 -64.42 -2.62
N ARG A 916 -17.11 -65.23 -3.32
CA ARG A 916 -17.62 -66.51 -2.81
C ARG A 916 -16.53 -67.55 -2.57
N VAL A 917 -15.65 -67.76 -3.55
CA VAL A 917 -14.56 -68.75 -3.46
C VAL A 917 -13.61 -68.43 -2.28
N LEU A 918 -13.39 -67.15 -2.02
CA LEU A 918 -12.52 -66.68 -0.93
C LEU A 918 -13.29 -66.41 0.36
N ASN A 919 -14.59 -66.70 0.42
CA ASN A 919 -15.48 -66.53 1.58
C ASN A 919 -15.42 -65.10 2.15
N LEU A 920 -15.66 -64.13 1.27
CA LEU A 920 -15.66 -62.69 1.52
C LEU A 920 -17.00 -62.03 1.10
N GLU A 921 -17.90 -62.74 0.43
CA GLU A 921 -19.13 -62.23 -0.16
C GLU A 921 -20.09 -61.57 0.84
N ASN A 922 -20.08 -62.04 2.09
CA ASN A 922 -20.91 -61.49 3.17
C ASN A 922 -20.20 -60.37 3.96
N ILE A 923 -18.96 -60.04 3.60
CA ILE A 923 -18.10 -59.10 4.34
C ILE A 923 -17.76 -57.89 3.47
N VAL A 924 -17.40 -58.13 2.20
CA VAL A 924 -16.95 -57.11 1.25
C VAL A 924 -17.77 -57.25 -0.04
N GLY A 925 -18.26 -56.12 -0.54
CA GLY A 925 -18.84 -55.99 -1.87
C GLY A 925 -18.07 -54.94 -2.69
N VAL A 926 -18.41 -54.80 -3.96
CA VAL A 926 -17.84 -53.78 -4.86
C VAL A 926 -18.96 -52.90 -5.42
N LEU A 927 -18.83 -51.57 -5.24
CA LEU A 927 -19.75 -50.54 -5.74
C LEU A 927 -18.94 -49.37 -6.30
N ASP A 928 -19.27 -48.91 -7.50
CA ASP A 928 -18.60 -47.78 -8.18
C ASP A 928 -17.06 -47.88 -8.18
N ASN A 929 -16.53 -49.05 -8.54
CA ASN A 929 -15.10 -49.39 -8.50
C ASN A 929 -14.45 -49.33 -7.09
N LYS A 930 -15.23 -49.39 -6.01
CA LYS A 930 -14.72 -49.35 -4.63
C LYS A 930 -15.20 -50.54 -3.82
N TYR A 931 -14.36 -51.03 -2.92
CA TYR A 931 -14.77 -51.98 -1.90
C TYR A 931 -15.72 -51.30 -0.89
N THR A 932 -16.75 -52.00 -0.45
CA THR A 932 -17.69 -51.49 0.57
C THR A 932 -17.02 -51.30 1.93
N THR A 933 -16.00 -52.12 2.25
CA THR A 933 -15.17 -52.00 3.44
C THR A 933 -13.78 -52.59 3.19
N ILE A 934 -12.78 -52.02 3.86
CA ILE A 934 -11.40 -52.56 3.94
C ILE A 934 -10.98 -52.87 5.38
N ASN A 935 -11.89 -52.70 6.35
CA ASN A 935 -11.64 -53.00 7.75
C ASN A 935 -11.81 -54.51 8.00
N LEU A 936 -10.76 -55.26 7.69
CA LEU A 936 -10.77 -56.73 7.65
C LEU A 936 -9.74 -57.33 8.62
N SER A 937 -9.89 -58.62 8.95
CA SER A 937 -8.85 -59.37 9.67
C SER A 937 -7.60 -59.57 8.79
N GLY A 938 -6.47 -59.97 9.37
CA GLY A 938 -5.22 -60.20 8.62
C GLY A 938 -5.39 -61.21 7.47
N GLY A 939 -5.96 -62.38 7.77
CA GLY A 939 -6.25 -63.41 6.77
C GLY A 939 -7.27 -62.97 5.72
N GLN A 940 -8.31 -62.21 6.10
CA GLN A 940 -9.28 -61.64 5.17
C GLN A 940 -8.65 -60.61 4.23
N ARG A 941 -7.76 -59.73 4.74
CA ARG A 941 -7.00 -58.79 3.90
C ARG A 941 -6.12 -59.50 2.88
N LYS A 942 -5.41 -60.56 3.29
CA LYS A 942 -4.58 -61.39 2.40
C LYS A 942 -5.45 -62.08 1.33
N ARG A 943 -6.63 -62.59 1.69
CA ARG A 943 -7.60 -63.16 0.73
C ARG A 943 -8.12 -62.09 -0.25
N LEU A 944 -8.43 -60.89 0.22
CA LEU A 944 -8.86 -59.80 -0.66
C LEU A 944 -7.73 -59.33 -1.60
N ALA A 945 -6.47 -59.30 -1.14
CA ALA A 945 -5.31 -59.04 -2.00
C ALA A 945 -5.18 -60.09 -3.11
N LEU A 946 -5.40 -61.37 -2.77
CA LEU A 946 -5.37 -62.46 -3.74
C LEU A 946 -6.47 -62.34 -4.79
N LEU A 947 -7.68 -61.95 -4.37
CA LEU A 947 -8.78 -61.62 -5.28
C LEU A 947 -8.36 -60.53 -6.27
N GLN A 948 -7.70 -59.48 -5.78
CA GLN A 948 -7.22 -58.39 -6.65
C GLN A 948 -6.21 -58.90 -7.67
N CYS A 949 -5.27 -59.78 -7.28
CA CYS A 949 -4.33 -60.39 -8.23
C CYS A 949 -5.04 -61.18 -9.35
N TYR A 950 -6.11 -61.90 -9.02
CA TYR A 950 -6.92 -62.59 -10.03
C TYR A 950 -7.61 -61.62 -10.99
N LEU A 951 -8.12 -60.50 -10.48
CA LEU A 951 -8.77 -59.51 -11.31
C LEU A 951 -7.79 -58.74 -12.20
N GLU A 952 -6.54 -58.57 -11.76
CA GLU A 952 -5.46 -57.99 -12.57
C GLU A 952 -5.00 -58.93 -13.70
N ASP A 953 -5.13 -60.24 -13.51
CA ASP A 953 -4.84 -61.29 -14.53
C ASP A 953 -3.42 -61.18 -15.16
N ALA A 954 -2.44 -60.76 -14.37
CA ALA A 954 -1.05 -60.62 -14.80
C ALA A 954 -0.43 -61.96 -15.28
N PRO A 955 0.56 -61.96 -16.18
CA PRO A 955 1.25 -63.17 -16.62
C PRO A 955 2.19 -63.75 -15.54
N ILE A 956 2.69 -62.92 -14.62
CA ILE A 956 3.58 -63.33 -13.52
C ILE A 956 2.95 -62.97 -12.17
N TYR A 957 2.84 -63.95 -11.29
CA TYR A 957 2.37 -63.77 -9.92
C TYR A 957 3.50 -63.90 -8.92
N LEU A 958 3.59 -62.96 -7.98
CA LEU A 958 4.51 -63.06 -6.84
C LEU A 958 3.78 -63.05 -5.50
N PHE A 959 3.97 -64.08 -4.69
CA PHE A 959 3.36 -64.18 -3.36
C PHE A 959 4.44 -64.22 -2.28
N ASP A 960 4.59 -63.14 -1.53
CA ASP A 960 5.55 -63.04 -0.42
C ASP A 960 4.86 -63.45 0.89
N GLU A 961 5.14 -64.66 1.36
CA GLU A 961 4.63 -65.21 2.63
C GLU A 961 3.09 -65.14 2.78
N TRP A 962 2.38 -65.29 1.66
CA TRP A 962 0.91 -65.17 1.66
C TRP A 962 0.25 -66.18 2.61
N ALA A 963 0.72 -67.42 2.62
CA ALA A 963 0.08 -68.52 3.37
C ALA A 963 0.37 -68.53 4.88
N ALA A 964 1.38 -67.78 5.35
CA ALA A 964 1.89 -67.83 6.72
C ALA A 964 0.82 -67.53 7.80
N ASP A 965 -0.16 -66.68 7.48
CA ASP A 965 -1.23 -66.25 8.40
C ASP A 965 -2.62 -66.80 8.04
N GLN A 966 -2.70 -67.79 7.14
CA GLN A 966 -3.95 -68.45 6.77
C GLN A 966 -4.19 -69.68 7.63
N ASP A 967 -5.47 -69.99 7.88
CA ASP A 967 -5.83 -71.27 8.48
C ASP A 967 -5.52 -72.46 7.55
N PRO A 968 -5.37 -73.68 8.09
CA PRO A 968 -4.93 -74.84 7.31
C PRO A 968 -5.78 -75.12 6.08
N ALA A 969 -7.09 -74.83 6.11
CA ALA A 969 -7.97 -75.08 4.98
C ALA A 969 -7.66 -74.14 3.81
N TYR A 970 -7.50 -72.83 4.06
CA TYR A 970 -7.12 -71.90 2.97
C TYR A 970 -5.65 -72.01 2.58
N ARG A 971 -4.76 -72.42 3.48
CA ARG A 971 -3.38 -72.77 3.13
C ARG A 971 -3.35 -73.93 2.15
N ASN A 972 -4.09 -75.00 2.45
CA ASN A 972 -4.23 -76.14 1.55
C ASN A 972 -4.89 -75.74 0.23
N PHE A 973 -5.96 -74.93 0.26
CA PHE A 973 -6.58 -74.40 -0.95
C PHE A 973 -5.60 -73.60 -1.80
N PHE A 974 -4.81 -72.72 -1.20
CA PHE A 974 -3.80 -71.95 -1.91
C PHE A 974 -2.78 -72.84 -2.60
N TYR A 975 -2.11 -73.74 -1.87
CA TYR A 975 -1.06 -74.58 -2.46
C TYR A 975 -1.60 -75.68 -3.38
N ARG A 976 -2.67 -76.39 -3.01
CA ARG A 976 -3.16 -77.58 -3.74
C ARG A 976 -4.22 -77.29 -4.80
N THR A 977 -4.84 -76.11 -4.77
CA THR A 977 -5.88 -75.74 -5.74
C THR A 977 -5.45 -74.52 -6.55
N LEU A 978 -5.05 -73.46 -5.87
CA LEU A 978 -4.89 -72.15 -6.48
C LEU A 978 -3.60 -72.04 -7.33
N LEU A 979 -2.45 -72.42 -6.76
CA LEU A 979 -1.19 -72.40 -7.52
C LEU A 979 -1.23 -73.35 -8.74
N PRO A 980 -1.74 -74.60 -8.63
CA PRO A 980 -1.91 -75.47 -9.79
C PRO A 980 -2.84 -74.90 -10.86
N GLN A 981 -3.94 -74.23 -10.48
CA GLN A 981 -4.83 -73.56 -11.45
C GLN A 981 -4.12 -72.42 -12.19
N MET A 982 -3.30 -71.62 -11.50
CA MET A 982 -2.47 -70.59 -12.14
C MET A 982 -1.46 -71.21 -13.11
N ARG A 983 -0.83 -72.31 -12.71
CA ARG A 983 0.11 -73.07 -13.54
C ARG A 983 -0.55 -73.62 -14.80
N GLU A 984 -1.72 -74.23 -14.67
CA GLU A 984 -2.52 -74.76 -15.79
C GLU A 984 -3.01 -73.65 -16.73
N ALA A 985 -3.24 -72.45 -16.21
CA ALA A 985 -3.54 -71.26 -17.00
C ALA A 985 -2.30 -70.63 -17.67
N GLY A 986 -1.13 -71.29 -17.60
CA GLY A 986 0.11 -70.83 -18.22
C GLY A 986 0.80 -69.67 -17.48
N LYS A 987 0.40 -69.38 -16.24
CA LYS A 987 0.99 -68.27 -15.47
C LYS A 987 2.32 -68.68 -14.86
N ILE A 988 3.26 -67.73 -14.74
CA ILE A 988 4.48 -67.90 -13.96
C ILE A 988 4.17 -67.59 -12.50
N VAL A 989 4.44 -68.50 -11.58
CA VAL A 989 4.15 -68.29 -10.15
C VAL A 989 5.42 -68.33 -9.33
N ILE A 990 5.73 -67.26 -8.62
CA ILE A 990 6.86 -67.17 -7.69
C ILE A 990 6.29 -67.01 -6.28
N ALA A 991 6.46 -68.03 -5.43
CA ALA A 991 6.00 -68.00 -4.05
C ALA A 991 7.18 -68.05 -3.08
N ILE A 992 7.28 -67.05 -2.21
CA ILE A 992 8.21 -67.05 -1.08
C ILE A 992 7.50 -67.73 0.08
N THR A 993 8.02 -68.87 0.51
CA THR A 993 7.36 -69.70 1.52
C THR A 993 8.35 -70.43 2.42
N HIS A 994 7.84 -70.84 3.59
CA HIS A 994 8.51 -71.69 4.56
C HIS A 994 7.74 -72.99 4.84
N ASP A 995 6.62 -73.24 4.13
CA ASP A 995 5.77 -74.42 4.34
C ASP A 995 6.35 -75.63 3.57
N ASP A 996 7.28 -76.35 4.20
CA ASP A 996 7.91 -77.57 3.70
C ASP A 996 6.93 -78.68 3.27
N HIS A 997 5.75 -78.75 3.91
CA HIS A 997 4.68 -79.71 3.60
C HIS A 997 4.11 -79.61 2.17
N TYR A 998 4.38 -78.50 1.47
CA TYR A 998 3.86 -78.24 0.12
C TYR A 998 4.98 -78.04 -0.91
N PHE A 999 6.23 -78.33 -0.56
CA PHE A 999 7.37 -78.18 -1.47
C PHE A 999 7.22 -79.04 -2.75
N ASP A 1000 6.50 -80.17 -2.65
CA ASP A 1000 6.16 -81.03 -3.77
C ASP A 1000 5.21 -80.39 -4.82
N VAL A 1001 4.58 -79.25 -4.49
CA VAL A 1001 3.77 -78.48 -5.44
C VAL A 1001 4.64 -77.68 -6.41
N ALA A 1002 5.85 -77.30 -6.00
CA ALA A 1002 6.72 -76.46 -6.81
C ALA A 1002 7.46 -77.27 -7.87
N ASP A 1003 7.57 -76.70 -9.07
CA ASP A 1003 8.39 -77.27 -10.14
C ASP A 1003 9.88 -77.00 -9.90
N LYS A 1004 10.20 -75.90 -9.19
CA LYS A 1004 11.56 -75.53 -8.75
C LYS A 1004 11.55 -74.99 -7.33
N ILE A 1005 12.58 -75.33 -6.55
CA ILE A 1005 12.78 -74.80 -5.20
C ILE A 1005 14.20 -74.22 -5.11
N LEU A 1006 14.30 -72.95 -4.74
CA LEU A 1006 15.56 -72.26 -4.55
C LEU A 1006 15.67 -71.80 -3.10
N LYS A 1007 16.81 -72.11 -2.47
CA LYS A 1007 17.11 -71.69 -1.11
C LYS A 1007 18.00 -70.46 -1.15
N MET A 1008 17.56 -69.41 -0.46
CA MET A 1008 18.31 -68.18 -0.30
C MET A 1008 18.99 -68.15 1.07
N GLU A 1009 20.32 -67.96 1.06
CA GLU A 1009 21.16 -67.95 2.27
C GLU A 1009 22.23 -66.86 2.15
N HIS A 1010 22.29 -65.96 3.14
CA HIS A 1010 23.22 -64.83 3.18
C HIS A 1010 23.35 -64.03 1.86
N GLY A 1011 22.22 -63.78 1.18
CA GLY A 1011 22.19 -63.00 -0.07
C GLY A 1011 22.53 -63.79 -1.34
N LYS A 1012 22.84 -65.08 -1.22
CA LYS A 1012 23.11 -65.98 -2.36
C LYS A 1012 21.93 -66.92 -2.59
N LEU A 1013 21.74 -67.34 -3.84
CA LEU A 1013 20.67 -68.25 -4.25
C LEU A 1013 21.28 -69.60 -4.66
N GLU A 1014 20.82 -70.67 -4.04
CA GLU A 1014 21.30 -72.03 -4.29
C GLU A 1014 20.11 -72.95 -4.62
N ILE A 1015 20.36 -73.97 -5.46
CA ILE A 1015 19.35 -74.98 -5.78
C ILE A 1015 19.12 -75.85 -4.54
N TYR A 1016 17.86 -75.98 -4.12
CA TYR A 1016 17.52 -76.84 -2.99
C TYR A 1016 17.45 -78.31 -3.46
N ASN A 1017 18.54 -79.05 -3.28
CA ASN A 1017 18.56 -80.49 -3.45
C ASN A 1017 18.22 -81.14 -2.11
N ASP A 1018 17.02 -81.70 -2.02
CA ASP A 1018 16.59 -82.43 -0.83
C ASP A 1018 17.25 -83.81 -0.80
N GLU A 1019 18.42 -83.92 -0.17
CA GLU A 1019 19.05 -85.23 0.09
C GLU A 1019 18.25 -86.12 1.07
N ARG A 1020 17.07 -85.70 1.56
CA ARG A 1020 16.26 -86.45 2.54
C ARG A 1020 14.90 -86.96 2.04
N SER A 1021 14.46 -86.65 0.82
CA SER A 1021 13.13 -87.10 0.32
C SER A 1021 13.10 -88.46 -0.37
N PHE A 1022 14.23 -89.10 -0.68
CA PHE A 1022 14.20 -90.45 -1.29
C PHE A 1022 14.38 -91.62 -0.31
N THR A 1023 14.69 -91.38 0.97
CA THR A 1023 15.00 -92.46 1.93
C THR A 1023 13.95 -92.69 3.02
N SER A 1024 12.91 -91.85 3.12
CA SER A 1024 11.96 -91.92 4.26
C SER A 1024 10.62 -92.57 3.96
N LEU A 1025 10.32 -92.94 2.71
CA LEU A 1025 9.06 -93.61 2.36
C LEU A 1025 9.02 -95.13 2.64
N THR A 1026 10.16 -95.76 2.99
CA THR A 1026 10.21 -97.19 3.32
C THR A 1026 10.18 -97.51 4.82
N MET A 1027 10.18 -96.51 5.72
CA MET A 1027 10.28 -96.73 7.18
C MET A 1027 9.09 -96.24 8.03
N LYS A 1028 7.95 -95.88 7.42
CA LYS A 1028 6.75 -95.43 8.15
C LYS A 1028 5.48 -96.24 7.87
N ILE A 1029 5.61 -97.55 7.72
CA ILE A 1029 4.47 -98.50 7.82
C ILE A 1029 4.54 -99.36 9.10
N GLU A 1030 5.60 -99.28 9.91
CA GLU A 1030 5.60 -99.90 11.24
C GLU A 1030 5.58 -98.85 12.36
N LYS A 1031 4.46 -98.84 13.10
CA LYS A 1031 4.11 -98.10 14.33
C LYS A 1031 3.41 -96.74 14.16
N PHE A 1032 2.08 -96.86 14.32
CA PHE A 1032 1.07 -95.92 14.85
C PHE A 1032 0.87 -94.58 14.14
#